data_AF-Q557B8-F1
#
_entry.id   AF-Q557B8-F1
#
_cell.length_a   1.000
_cell.length_b   1.000
_cell.length_c   1.000
_cell.angle_alpha   90.00
_cell.angle_beta   90.00
_cell.angle_gamma   90.00
#
_symmetry.space_group_name_H-M   'P 1'
#
loop_
_entity.id
_entity.type
_entity.pdbx_description
1 polymer ?
#
loop_
_entity_poly.entity_id
_entity_poly.type
_entity_poly.pdbx_seq_one_letter_code
_entity_poly.pdbx_strand_id
1 'polypeptide(L)'
;MKIYKKNHFLKILIIFIYLSCNILKVNADGTFSTIQPSTDIKFDKSNLEFVAEWDVSANSISNVVGSTDSSEFSLNYGVWGPTYNYLIAKNKSPSIKANVDYTFSFDFKLGKALGEYNNYQSMVLSFYIPEDIAYFPWEIRTPLYTTNEFSGNFASTSYQSKILTFRSTVDIGNSIMVLRINRATETGPTASSVYFRNMKITIPSKPITTPTDLLTKDSELIVIPKPPISLDLQDLTKCPYLTASDLYNWHDPTIWPNGVVPSPNQNITIPAGKRVLISASSISQTQIYSRIVVPVNSELIFNDQNFTMNIRDIYVQGKFIMGTSLCRYNSFINIIFHGEKTLQDTIAQFYGSKGIAVASGGFISVQGKQYHNTWSKLASNVWSGDRVIWIQDNVNWEVGQQVLITTSVYKDELDNQNEILTIKAIEGKKIEFTEPIKWFKYGSQEYQSEVALLSRRIVFSSDESSSVSTSFGGHILSSGEMQFAGVQLKRMGQKNVKARYPLHYHLGGTLNNSFISDCSVTNSYYRCYTIHGTNNVTLTRNVAYDAFGHCYYLEDGVEVDNRISFNLGAYVHTIGKPAAGASQIGETFYQSSELTQPADSAASCFYITNSWNSFIGNAASGGWAGFAFPNLPKPIGNHRTLNIIPMQYPIKEWQGNTAHSSGYYFEDGASIYVGGNLTFNEANGMLIYNSGRLGRTTYVNGVKNENNVVFDRLNNTKIFLSNLGVGYWGENIEIVGYESHDNTRPVSLFGNVWLHNALVNGQSGNILTKNSETTRQGFRFYDFYVQTIISNTIFRNFIHSTAATKRDEDNVVITATTFSDVFKPQFISATKNITFQNVPQSQIIGHEDVANSGSSRLFNFLDGDGSVTSSFTGKPGIPQIVGSHVSWWKFDDSCLFSTEWNVWVCNKGTKGLANIEFWVPGFMERELEQDPDSYIGSISLFGSGINDERKTLLTRNPGITGVSNMGWYAYFTIGTPNYLRIWTAQIAFGEYIFLAIPYPTGTTFTITSEYDYSNQYTYTITKTTSALAVKQGNGKQYYFDGTHLFLKLVNFMNTGGSWESFDRVGIKIPDVYWTYIYNIRATNTAKPSVNGYFLNLPDVRPSSTL
;
A
#
# COMPACT_ATOMS: atom_id res chain seq x y z
N MET A 1 -46.95 -6.13 47.73
CA MET A 1 -47.89 -5.07 47.31
C MET A 1 -47.63 -4.73 45.85
N LYS A 2 -48.70 -4.65 45.04
CA LYS A 2 -48.78 -4.18 43.65
C LYS A 2 -48.20 -5.06 42.53
N ILE A 3 -49.12 -5.88 42.00
CA ILE A 3 -49.30 -6.14 40.56
C ILE A 3 -49.26 -4.81 39.79
N TYR A 4 -48.51 -4.73 38.69
CA TYR A 4 -48.91 -4.12 37.40
C TYR A 4 -47.69 -4.04 36.46
N LYS A 5 -47.72 -4.86 35.39
CA LYS A 5 -47.53 -4.47 33.97
C LYS A 5 -47.21 -5.70 33.11
N LYS A 6 -48.28 -6.40 32.71
CA LYS A 6 -48.36 -7.11 31.43
C LYS A 6 -48.22 -6.05 30.33
N ASN A 7 -47.16 -6.10 29.51
CA ASN A 7 -47.11 -5.71 28.08
C ASN A 7 -45.68 -5.55 27.53
N HIS A 8 -44.78 -6.52 27.74
CA HIS A 8 -43.50 -6.56 27.01
C HIS A 8 -43.21 -7.87 26.24
N PHE A 9 -44.05 -8.90 26.36
CA PHE A 9 -43.79 -10.18 25.67
C PHE A 9 -44.18 -10.22 24.19
N LEU A 10 -45.01 -9.30 23.68
CA LEU A 10 -45.45 -9.34 22.28
C LEU A 10 -44.53 -8.58 21.30
N LYS A 11 -43.62 -7.72 21.78
CA LYS A 11 -42.65 -7.04 20.90
C LYS A 11 -41.38 -7.86 20.64
N ILE A 12 -41.03 -8.81 21.51
CA ILE A 12 -39.84 -9.65 21.33
C ILE A 12 -40.12 -10.83 20.39
N LEU A 13 -41.34 -11.37 20.38
CA LEU A 13 -41.69 -12.48 19.50
C LEU A 13 -41.75 -12.08 18.01
N ILE A 14 -42.11 -10.83 17.71
CA ILE A 14 -42.12 -10.31 16.33
C ILE A 14 -40.69 -10.11 15.82
N ILE A 15 -39.74 -9.73 16.69
CA ILE A 15 -38.33 -9.58 16.28
C ILE A 15 -37.67 -10.94 16.00
N PHE A 16 -37.99 -12.00 16.76
CA PHE A 16 -37.42 -13.32 16.51
C PHE A 16 -37.96 -14.01 15.24
N ILE A 17 -39.23 -13.81 14.89
CA ILE A 17 -39.78 -14.38 13.64
C ILE A 17 -39.22 -13.65 12.40
N TYR A 18 -38.84 -12.37 12.52
CA TYR A 18 -38.17 -11.65 11.44
C TYR A 18 -36.70 -12.04 11.25
N LEU A 19 -36.02 -12.59 12.25
CA LEU A 19 -34.60 -12.93 12.17
C LEU A 19 -34.30 -14.35 11.68
N SER A 20 -35.22 -15.32 11.84
CA SER A 20 -34.99 -16.70 11.40
C SER A 20 -35.61 -17.08 10.06
N CYS A 21 -36.31 -16.16 9.37
CA CYS A 21 -36.95 -16.42 8.07
C CYS A 21 -36.74 -15.33 7.01
N ASN A 22 -35.66 -14.53 7.13
CA ASN A 22 -35.18 -13.67 6.04
C ASN A 22 -34.47 -14.47 4.93
N ILE A 23 -35.03 -15.62 4.55
CA ILE A 23 -34.98 -16.01 3.14
C ILE A 23 -36.04 -15.12 2.51
N LEU A 24 -35.66 -13.88 2.19
CA LEU A 24 -36.36 -13.09 1.19
C LEU A 24 -36.51 -14.02 -0.02
N LYS A 25 -37.70 -14.61 -0.18
CA LYS A 25 -38.18 -15.00 -1.50
C LYS A 25 -38.34 -13.69 -2.26
N VAL A 26 -37.21 -13.13 -2.70
CA VAL A 26 -37.22 -12.24 -3.85
C VAL A 26 -37.92 -13.08 -4.90
N ASN A 27 -39.09 -12.65 -5.35
CA ASN A 27 -39.69 -13.14 -6.58
C ASN A 27 -38.73 -12.70 -7.70
N ALA A 28 -37.58 -13.36 -7.79
CA ALA A 28 -36.61 -13.18 -8.84
C ALA A 28 -37.10 -14.07 -9.97
N ASP A 29 -37.85 -13.48 -10.89
CA ASP A 29 -37.99 -14.05 -12.23
C ASP A 29 -36.63 -14.10 -12.97
N GLY A 30 -35.51 -13.71 -12.33
CA GLY A 30 -34.17 -13.69 -12.90
C GLY A 30 -34.04 -12.68 -14.04
N THR A 31 -35.07 -11.85 -14.27
CA THR A 31 -35.11 -10.92 -15.38
C THR A 31 -34.42 -9.62 -15.00
N PHE A 32 -33.63 -9.10 -15.94
CA PHE A 32 -33.03 -7.79 -15.80
C PHE A 32 -34.08 -6.70 -15.93
N SER A 33 -33.97 -5.68 -15.08
CA SER A 33 -34.69 -4.43 -15.31
C SER A 33 -34.20 -3.75 -16.59
N THR A 34 -35.12 -3.15 -17.34
CA THR A 34 -34.81 -2.30 -18.49
C THR A 34 -34.57 -0.84 -18.10
N ILE A 35 -35.08 -0.44 -16.94
CA ILE A 35 -34.99 0.91 -16.38
C ILE A 35 -34.40 0.82 -14.98
N GLN A 36 -33.36 1.62 -14.74
CA GLN A 36 -32.87 1.93 -13.41
C GLN A 36 -33.86 2.88 -12.73
N PRO A 37 -34.50 2.51 -11.61
CA PRO A 37 -35.42 3.39 -10.90
C PRO A 37 -34.69 4.60 -10.29
N SER A 38 -35.43 5.68 -10.07
CA SER A 38 -34.93 6.84 -9.33
C SER A 38 -34.53 6.45 -7.91
N THR A 39 -33.50 7.09 -7.37
CA THR A 39 -32.99 6.81 -6.02
C THR A 39 -32.98 8.09 -5.19
N ASP A 40 -33.66 8.07 -4.05
CA ASP A 40 -33.73 9.21 -3.12
C ASP A 40 -32.69 9.07 -2.00
N ILE A 41 -31.85 10.09 -1.84
CA ILE A 41 -30.95 10.27 -0.70
C ILE A 41 -31.59 11.31 0.21
N LYS A 42 -32.07 10.87 1.38
CA LYS A 42 -32.86 11.71 2.30
C LYS A 42 -31.98 12.38 3.36
N PHE A 43 -32.31 13.61 3.68
CA PHE A 43 -31.67 14.43 4.70
C PHE A 43 -32.69 14.81 5.78
N ASP A 44 -32.29 14.64 7.03
CA ASP A 44 -33.07 14.99 8.22
C ASP A 44 -32.12 15.43 9.35
N LYS A 45 -32.68 15.74 10.52
CA LYS A 45 -31.88 16.22 11.67
C LYS A 45 -30.75 15.26 12.07
N SER A 46 -30.88 13.95 11.83
CA SER A 46 -29.86 12.98 12.23
C SER A 46 -28.58 13.12 11.41
N ASN A 47 -28.69 13.46 10.13
CA ASN A 47 -27.59 13.50 9.17
C ASN A 47 -27.27 14.91 8.65
N LEU A 48 -27.82 15.95 9.27
CA LEU A 48 -27.51 17.35 9.01
C LEU A 48 -26.88 18.03 10.24
N GLU A 49 -26.05 19.03 9.97
CA GLU A 49 -25.46 19.96 10.92
C GLU A 49 -25.80 21.39 10.52
N PHE A 50 -26.00 22.26 11.51
CA PHE A 50 -26.28 23.68 11.29
C PHE A 50 -25.07 24.51 11.67
N VAL A 51 -24.65 25.39 10.76
CA VAL A 51 -23.55 26.34 10.95
C VAL A 51 -24.03 27.72 10.50
N ALA A 52 -23.68 28.77 11.22
CA ALA A 52 -23.95 30.15 10.81
C ALA A 52 -22.70 31.02 10.96
N GLU A 53 -22.66 32.16 10.27
CA GLU A 53 -21.46 33.02 10.11
C GLU A 53 -20.69 33.31 11.41
N TRP A 54 -21.39 33.47 12.54
CA TRP A 54 -20.80 33.70 13.87
C TRP A 54 -21.35 32.79 14.98
N ASP A 55 -22.11 31.74 14.63
CA ASP A 55 -22.73 30.84 15.61
C ASP A 55 -22.73 29.39 15.10
N VAL A 56 -22.02 28.51 15.80
CA VAL A 56 -22.05 27.06 15.59
C VAL A 56 -22.79 26.44 16.77
N SER A 57 -24.12 26.57 16.76
CA SER A 57 -24.95 25.96 17.79
C SER A 57 -25.67 24.73 17.22
N ALA A 58 -25.26 23.55 17.67
CA ALA A 58 -25.99 22.30 17.41
C ALA A 58 -27.44 22.35 17.94
N ASN A 59 -27.75 23.28 18.85
CA ASN A 59 -29.10 23.49 19.38
C ASN A 59 -30.01 24.25 18.40
N SER A 60 -29.43 24.84 17.35
CA SER A 60 -30.20 25.54 16.31
C SER A 60 -30.95 24.58 15.40
N ILE A 61 -30.58 23.29 15.33
CA ILE A 61 -31.36 22.25 14.63
C ILE A 61 -32.04 21.31 15.63
N SER A 62 -33.37 21.18 15.57
CA SER A 62 -34.13 20.34 16.50
C SER A 62 -35.21 19.52 15.81
N ASN A 63 -35.53 18.36 16.38
CA ASN A 63 -36.76 17.65 16.04
C ASN A 63 -37.97 18.51 16.46
N VAL A 64 -39.04 18.47 15.67
CA VAL A 64 -40.27 19.19 16.01
C VAL A 64 -41.05 18.41 17.05
N VAL A 65 -41.24 19.01 18.23
CA VAL A 65 -41.98 18.40 19.33
C VAL A 65 -43.42 18.11 18.90
N GLY A 66 -43.84 16.84 19.03
CA GLY A 66 -45.18 16.39 18.65
C GLY A 66 -45.36 16.03 17.17
N SER A 67 -44.32 16.17 16.34
CA SER A 67 -44.39 15.68 14.97
C SER A 67 -44.40 14.15 14.92
N THR A 68 -45.22 13.60 14.01
CA THR A 68 -45.23 12.17 13.66
C THR A 68 -44.39 11.88 12.42
N ASP A 69 -43.89 12.91 11.74
CA ASP A 69 -43.05 12.81 10.55
C ASP A 69 -41.58 12.83 10.97
N SER A 70 -40.90 11.69 10.85
CA SER A 70 -39.49 11.57 11.24
C SER A 70 -38.54 12.40 10.38
N SER A 71 -38.98 12.90 9.22
CA SER A 71 -38.19 13.79 8.38
C SER A 71 -38.32 15.27 8.78
N GLU A 72 -39.26 15.62 9.67
CA GLU A 72 -39.52 16.99 10.07
C GLU A 72 -38.52 17.50 11.11
N PHE A 73 -37.88 18.62 10.81
CA PHE A 73 -36.98 19.32 11.71
C PHE A 73 -37.14 20.84 11.60
N SER A 74 -36.74 21.54 12.65
CA SER A 74 -36.75 23.00 12.70
C SER A 74 -35.35 23.56 12.83
N LEU A 75 -35.09 24.67 12.13
CA LEU A 75 -34.00 25.56 12.44
C LEU A 75 -34.52 26.69 13.32
N ASN A 76 -33.94 26.86 14.50
CA ASN A 76 -34.29 27.90 15.46
C ASN A 76 -33.22 28.97 15.43
N TYR A 77 -33.62 30.20 15.15
CA TYR A 77 -32.77 31.37 15.17
C TYR A 77 -33.04 32.15 16.46
N GLY A 78 -31.96 32.43 17.20
CA GLY A 78 -31.99 33.28 18.38
C GLY A 78 -32.35 34.74 18.04
N VAL A 79 -32.21 35.62 19.03
CA VAL A 79 -32.34 37.07 18.86
C VAL A 79 -31.02 37.60 18.26
N TRP A 80 -31.07 38.49 17.26
CA TRP A 80 -29.88 39.00 16.53
C TRP A 80 -28.99 37.93 15.87
N GLY A 81 -29.60 36.93 15.25
CA GLY A 81 -28.95 35.87 14.49
C GLY A 81 -28.60 36.29 13.06
N PRO A 82 -27.57 35.67 12.44
CA PRO A 82 -26.93 36.14 11.22
C PRO A 82 -27.75 35.92 9.95
N THR A 83 -27.34 36.59 8.86
CA THR A 83 -27.99 36.52 7.55
C THR A 83 -27.61 35.28 6.75
N TYR A 84 -26.37 34.78 6.89
CA TYR A 84 -25.90 33.56 6.25
C TYR A 84 -25.94 32.35 7.20
N ASN A 85 -26.62 31.30 6.74
CA ASN A 85 -26.87 30.10 7.51
C ASN A 85 -26.68 28.88 6.61
N TYR A 86 -26.12 27.80 7.14
CA TYR A 86 -25.71 26.62 6.38
C TYR A 86 -26.29 25.37 7.03
N LEU A 87 -26.91 24.53 6.20
CA LEU A 87 -27.20 23.14 6.51
C LEU A 87 -26.17 22.26 5.81
N ILE A 88 -25.34 21.56 6.57
CA ILE A 88 -24.24 20.74 6.07
C ILE A 88 -24.61 19.26 6.28
N ALA A 89 -24.48 18.44 5.24
CA ALA A 89 -24.65 16.99 5.39
C ALA A 89 -23.48 16.38 6.16
N LYS A 90 -23.78 15.53 7.15
CA LYS A 90 -22.77 14.73 7.88
C LYS A 90 -22.24 13.57 7.07
N ASN A 91 -23.05 13.10 6.12
CA ASN A 91 -22.72 11.99 5.24
C ASN A 91 -22.42 12.53 3.85
N LYS A 92 -21.57 11.82 3.12
CA LYS A 92 -21.24 12.13 1.73
C LYS A 92 -22.46 12.08 0.83
N SER A 93 -22.48 13.02 -0.10
CA SER A 93 -23.43 13.10 -1.19
C SER A 93 -23.24 11.93 -2.18
N PRO A 94 -24.28 11.58 -2.96
CA PRO A 94 -24.08 10.69 -4.10
C PRO A 94 -23.10 11.29 -5.10
N SER A 95 -22.42 10.44 -5.88
CA SER A 95 -21.64 10.88 -7.02
C SER A 95 -22.56 11.53 -8.06
N ILE A 96 -22.19 12.71 -8.55
CA ILE A 96 -22.94 13.51 -9.52
C ILE A 96 -22.22 13.41 -10.86
N LYS A 97 -22.89 12.83 -11.86
CA LYS A 97 -22.39 12.76 -13.22
C LYS A 97 -22.65 14.07 -13.95
N ALA A 98 -21.67 14.53 -14.72
CA ALA A 98 -21.78 15.72 -15.54
C ALA A 98 -22.97 15.62 -16.53
N ASN A 99 -23.62 16.75 -16.76
CA ASN A 99 -24.70 16.94 -17.73
C ASN A 99 -25.97 16.11 -17.48
N VAL A 100 -26.10 15.48 -16.31
CA VAL A 100 -27.34 14.80 -15.86
C VAL A 100 -28.18 15.75 -14.99
N ASP A 101 -29.50 15.71 -15.17
CA ASP A 101 -30.45 16.49 -14.37
C ASP A 101 -30.79 15.74 -13.08
N TYR A 102 -30.28 16.23 -11.95
CA TYR A 102 -30.64 15.76 -10.61
C TYR A 102 -31.72 16.65 -10.02
N THR A 103 -32.47 16.16 -9.04
CA THR A 103 -33.46 16.95 -8.32
C THR A 103 -33.10 17.07 -6.85
N PHE A 104 -33.07 18.30 -6.32
CA PHE A 104 -33.07 18.56 -4.89
C PHE A 104 -34.45 19.06 -4.48
N SER A 105 -35.06 18.42 -3.50
CA SER A 105 -36.41 18.79 -3.05
C SER A 105 -36.55 18.77 -1.54
N PHE A 106 -37.39 19.65 -1.00
CA PHE A 106 -37.74 19.72 0.42
C PHE A 106 -39.09 20.42 0.58
N ASP A 107 -39.80 20.14 1.67
CA ASP A 107 -40.92 20.99 2.09
C ASP A 107 -40.43 22.04 3.08
N PHE A 108 -40.95 23.25 2.98
CA PHE A 108 -40.54 24.40 3.80
C PHE A 108 -41.75 25.16 4.34
N LYS A 109 -41.68 25.59 5.61
CA LYS A 109 -42.59 26.59 6.19
C LYS A 109 -41.86 27.50 7.17
N LEU A 110 -42.36 28.72 7.31
CA LEU A 110 -41.96 29.64 8.37
C LEU A 110 -42.75 29.38 9.66
N GLY A 111 -42.09 29.50 10.80
CA GLY A 111 -42.77 29.52 12.11
C GLY A 111 -43.56 30.80 12.37
N LYS A 112 -43.26 31.88 11.65
CA LYS A 112 -43.93 33.18 11.73
C LYS A 112 -44.00 33.80 10.32
N ALA A 113 -45.00 34.64 10.06
CA ALA A 113 -45.11 35.36 8.78
C ALA A 113 -43.90 36.26 8.51
N LEU A 114 -43.67 36.63 7.25
CA LEU A 114 -42.60 37.56 6.89
C LEU A 114 -42.76 38.91 7.60
N GLY A 115 -41.63 39.51 7.97
CA GLY A 115 -41.54 40.84 8.57
C GLY A 115 -40.13 41.39 8.47
N GLU A 116 -39.89 42.59 9.01
CA GLU A 116 -38.60 43.31 8.95
C GLU A 116 -37.40 42.43 9.31
N TYR A 117 -37.54 41.60 10.35
CA TYR A 117 -36.49 40.72 10.87
C TYR A 117 -36.71 39.22 10.63
N ASN A 118 -37.71 38.86 9.82
CA ASN A 118 -38.04 37.47 9.50
C ASN A 118 -38.24 37.37 7.99
N ASN A 119 -37.15 37.52 7.24
CA ASN A 119 -37.16 37.64 5.78
C ASN A 119 -36.13 36.70 5.13
N TYR A 120 -36.61 35.70 4.38
CA TYR A 120 -35.81 34.69 3.68
C TYR A 120 -35.82 35.00 2.19
N GLN A 121 -34.65 35.27 1.63
CA GLN A 121 -34.50 35.80 0.27
C GLN A 121 -34.33 34.69 -0.76
N SER A 122 -33.33 33.85 -0.54
CA SER A 122 -32.90 32.81 -1.48
C SER A 122 -32.23 31.66 -0.75
N MET A 123 -32.04 30.55 -1.46
CA MET A 123 -31.20 29.46 -1.01
C MET A 123 -30.24 29.07 -2.12
N VAL A 124 -29.10 28.49 -1.74
CA VAL A 124 -28.08 28.01 -2.66
C VAL A 124 -27.66 26.61 -2.26
N LEU A 125 -27.71 25.68 -3.22
CA LEU A 125 -27.21 24.32 -3.04
C LEU A 125 -25.78 24.25 -3.57
N SER A 126 -24.88 23.70 -2.77
CA SER A 126 -23.46 23.58 -3.12
C SER A 126 -22.90 22.22 -2.69
N PHE A 127 -21.85 21.78 -3.37
CA PHE A 127 -21.13 20.54 -3.07
C PHE A 127 -19.67 20.85 -2.84
N TYR A 128 -19.17 20.52 -1.66
CA TYR A 128 -17.80 20.81 -1.23
C TYR A 128 -16.97 19.53 -1.15
N ILE A 129 -15.66 19.68 -1.25
CA ILE A 129 -14.71 18.64 -0.86
C ILE A 129 -14.95 18.37 0.64
N PRO A 130 -15.08 17.11 1.10
CA PRO A 130 -15.38 16.81 2.50
C PRO A 130 -14.41 17.47 3.50
N GLU A 131 -13.13 17.53 3.16
CA GLU A 131 -12.06 18.10 3.98
C GLU A 131 -12.23 19.63 4.16
N ASP A 132 -12.82 20.32 3.19
CA ASP A 132 -13.05 21.78 3.25
C ASP A 132 -14.09 22.17 4.30
N ILE A 133 -14.95 21.24 4.71
CA ILE A 133 -16.00 21.50 5.70
C ILE A 133 -15.42 21.88 7.07
N ALA A 134 -14.22 21.40 7.41
CA ALA A 134 -13.56 21.71 8.67
C ALA A 134 -13.25 23.22 8.85
N TYR A 135 -13.19 23.99 7.76
CA TYR A 135 -12.89 25.44 7.78
C TYR A 135 -14.14 26.32 7.94
N PHE A 136 -15.34 25.74 7.90
CA PHE A 136 -16.59 26.50 8.03
C PHE A 136 -16.81 26.96 9.49
N PRO A 137 -17.36 28.17 9.72
CA PRO A 137 -17.67 29.23 8.76
C PRO A 137 -16.51 30.20 8.49
N TRP A 138 -15.36 30.03 9.15
CA TRP A 138 -14.25 30.99 9.18
C TRP A 138 -13.63 31.29 7.80
N GLU A 139 -13.58 30.28 6.93
CA GLU A 139 -13.10 30.40 5.56
C GLU A 139 -13.97 29.55 4.63
N ILE A 140 -14.72 30.22 3.75
CA ILE A 140 -15.54 29.53 2.74
C ILE A 140 -14.68 29.27 1.51
N ARG A 141 -14.31 28.00 1.33
CA ARG A 141 -13.55 27.54 0.16
C ARG A 141 -14.43 27.49 -1.10
N THR A 142 -13.83 27.27 -2.27
CA THR A 142 -14.60 27.19 -3.52
C THR A 142 -15.31 25.83 -3.62
N PRO A 143 -16.64 25.77 -3.79
CA PRO A 143 -17.34 24.51 -3.98
C PRO A 143 -16.99 23.85 -5.33
N LEU A 144 -17.09 22.52 -5.39
CA LEU A 144 -16.97 21.74 -6.62
C LEU A 144 -18.10 22.07 -7.61
N TYR A 145 -19.27 22.37 -7.07
CA TYR A 145 -20.42 22.86 -7.83
C TYR A 145 -21.32 23.67 -6.92
N THR A 146 -21.90 24.74 -7.49
CA THR A 146 -22.94 25.52 -6.83
C THR A 146 -24.05 25.79 -7.83
N THR A 147 -25.29 25.73 -7.35
CA THR A 147 -26.45 26.16 -8.14
C THR A 147 -26.50 27.69 -8.20
N ASN A 148 -27.25 28.22 -9.17
CA ASN A 148 -27.73 29.60 -9.06
C ASN A 148 -28.56 29.76 -7.77
N GLU A 149 -28.63 30.98 -7.26
CA GLU A 149 -29.57 31.29 -6.20
C GLU A 149 -30.99 31.02 -6.69
N PHE A 150 -31.69 30.10 -6.05
CA PHE A 150 -33.10 29.86 -6.37
C PHE A 150 -33.97 30.65 -5.39
N SER A 151 -34.69 31.61 -5.96
CA SER A 151 -35.68 32.43 -5.27
C SER A 151 -37.08 31.82 -5.46
N GLY A 152 -37.99 32.10 -4.53
CA GLY A 152 -39.35 31.61 -4.58
C GLY A 152 -40.18 32.08 -3.39
N ASN A 153 -41.46 31.68 -3.34
CA ASN A 153 -42.30 31.99 -2.19
C ASN A 153 -41.84 31.21 -0.95
N PHE A 154 -40.92 31.79 -0.17
CA PHE A 154 -40.52 31.35 1.17
C PHE A 154 -41.35 32.04 2.26
N ALA A 155 -42.45 32.72 1.91
CA ALA A 155 -43.25 33.54 2.83
C ALA A 155 -44.33 32.75 3.60
N SER A 156 -44.54 31.48 3.23
CA SER A 156 -45.66 30.68 3.73
C SER A 156 -45.41 30.14 5.15
N THR A 157 -46.41 30.26 6.01
CA THR A 157 -46.50 29.58 7.32
C THR A 157 -47.09 28.16 7.21
N SER A 158 -47.61 27.80 6.03
CA SER A 158 -47.98 26.43 5.65
C SER A 158 -46.84 25.77 4.87
N TYR A 159 -46.71 24.44 4.96
CA TYR A 159 -45.72 23.71 4.15
C TYR A 159 -45.91 23.94 2.66
N GLN A 160 -44.81 24.29 1.99
CA GLN A 160 -44.72 24.42 0.54
C GLN A 160 -43.57 23.55 0.04
N SER A 161 -43.84 22.71 -0.95
CA SER A 161 -42.79 21.91 -1.59
C SER A 161 -41.92 22.78 -2.48
N LYS A 162 -40.61 22.62 -2.35
CA LYS A 162 -39.59 23.21 -3.20
C LYS A 162 -38.89 22.09 -3.94
N ILE A 163 -38.76 22.27 -5.25
CA ILE A 163 -38.12 21.33 -6.15
C ILE A 163 -37.17 22.14 -7.03
N LEU A 164 -35.90 21.78 -7.00
CA LEU A 164 -34.84 22.39 -7.79
C LEU A 164 -34.23 21.30 -8.67
N THR A 165 -34.24 21.50 -9.97
CA THR A 165 -33.42 20.71 -10.88
C THR A 165 -32.03 21.35 -10.99
N PHE A 166 -30.99 20.55 -10.84
CA PHE A 166 -29.61 21.02 -11.00
C PHE A 166 -28.82 20.06 -11.90
N ARG A 167 -27.86 20.63 -12.64
CA ARG A 167 -27.01 19.94 -13.60
C ARG A 167 -25.58 20.44 -13.42
N SER A 168 -24.70 19.55 -12.95
CA SER A 168 -23.27 19.84 -12.91
C SER A 168 -22.67 19.78 -14.30
N THR A 169 -21.71 20.67 -14.60
CA THR A 169 -20.91 20.62 -15.83
C THR A 169 -19.69 19.69 -15.70
N VAL A 170 -19.39 19.24 -14.48
CA VAL A 170 -18.26 18.36 -14.15
C VAL A 170 -18.70 17.15 -13.35
N ASP A 171 -17.97 16.06 -13.47
CA ASP A 171 -18.17 14.86 -12.66
C ASP A 171 -17.69 15.10 -11.23
N ILE A 172 -18.50 14.70 -10.24
CA ILE A 172 -18.20 14.82 -8.80
C ILE A 172 -18.32 13.43 -8.18
N GLY A 173 -17.19 12.84 -7.78
CA GLY A 173 -17.17 11.50 -7.18
C GLY A 173 -17.40 11.49 -5.67
N ASN A 174 -16.88 12.49 -4.97
CA ASN A 174 -16.91 12.60 -3.51
C ASN A 174 -17.19 14.05 -3.12
N SER A 175 -18.24 14.29 -2.32
CA SER A 175 -18.60 15.64 -1.87
C SER A 175 -19.51 15.63 -0.65
N ILE A 176 -19.59 16.78 0.02
CA ILE A 176 -20.58 17.07 1.07
C ILE A 176 -21.58 18.10 0.55
N MET A 177 -22.87 17.79 0.69
CA MET A 177 -23.95 18.73 0.37
C MET A 177 -24.01 19.84 1.41
N VAL A 178 -24.07 21.08 0.96
CA VAL A 178 -24.31 22.25 1.78
C VAL A 178 -25.46 23.06 1.17
N LEU A 179 -26.48 23.34 1.98
CA LEU A 179 -27.56 24.26 1.64
C LEU A 179 -27.37 25.56 2.41
N ARG A 180 -27.04 26.64 1.68
CA ARG A 180 -27.01 28.00 2.24
C ARG A 180 -28.41 28.59 2.23
N ILE A 181 -28.84 29.12 3.36
CA ILE A 181 -30.12 29.81 3.58
C ILE A 181 -29.81 31.29 3.77
N ASN A 182 -30.15 32.11 2.78
CA ASN A 182 -29.91 33.54 2.79
C ASN A 182 -31.12 34.28 3.39
N ARG A 183 -30.86 35.09 4.42
CA ARG A 183 -31.83 36.03 4.96
C ARG A 183 -31.50 37.44 4.51
N ALA A 184 -32.52 38.25 4.27
CA ALA A 184 -32.32 39.65 3.89
C ALA A 184 -31.83 40.51 5.06
N THR A 185 -32.13 40.10 6.30
CA THR A 185 -31.80 40.78 7.54
C THR A 185 -31.48 39.77 8.64
N GLU A 186 -30.71 40.20 9.64
CA GLU A 186 -30.54 39.48 10.90
C GLU A 186 -31.91 39.21 11.56
N THR A 187 -32.01 38.24 12.47
CA THR A 187 -33.19 38.21 13.34
C THR A 187 -33.20 39.46 14.23
N GLY A 188 -34.39 39.86 14.64
CA GLY A 188 -34.59 41.02 15.48
C GLY A 188 -34.70 40.60 16.94
N PRO A 189 -35.38 41.39 17.78
CA PRO A 189 -35.53 41.13 19.21
C PRO A 189 -36.35 39.86 19.53
N THR A 190 -36.89 39.16 18.53
CA THR A 190 -37.69 37.95 18.72
C THR A 190 -37.10 36.79 17.96
N ALA A 191 -36.97 35.64 18.63
CA ALA A 191 -36.58 34.39 17.99
C ALA A 191 -37.57 33.99 16.89
N SER A 192 -37.05 33.37 15.83
CA SER A 192 -37.84 32.82 14.73
C SER A 192 -37.39 31.39 14.42
N SER A 193 -38.26 30.61 13.78
CA SER A 193 -37.90 29.27 13.33
C SER A 193 -38.37 29.05 11.91
N VAL A 194 -37.66 28.20 11.18
CA VAL A 194 -38.12 27.60 9.92
C VAL A 194 -38.16 26.11 10.08
N TYR A 195 -39.03 25.47 9.30
CA TYR A 195 -39.23 24.04 9.37
C TYR A 195 -39.04 23.43 8.00
N PHE A 196 -38.33 22.31 8.00
CA PHE A 196 -38.05 21.48 6.83
C PHE A 196 -38.62 20.08 7.06
N ARG A 197 -39.03 19.42 5.99
CA ARG A 197 -39.25 17.97 5.96
C ARG A 197 -39.05 17.44 4.56
N ASN A 198 -38.98 16.12 4.40
CA ASN A 198 -38.82 15.47 3.09
C ASN A 198 -37.62 15.99 2.26
N MET A 199 -36.57 16.49 2.91
CA MET A 199 -35.38 16.99 2.21
C MET A 199 -34.63 15.83 1.57
N LYS A 200 -34.34 15.93 0.27
CA LYS A 200 -33.67 14.85 -0.46
C LYS A 200 -32.99 15.32 -1.75
N ILE A 201 -31.96 14.59 -2.15
CA ILE A 201 -31.44 14.57 -3.51
C ILE A 201 -31.98 13.31 -4.19
N THR A 202 -32.57 13.47 -5.37
CA THR A 202 -33.07 12.38 -6.20
C THR A 202 -32.17 12.19 -7.40
N ILE A 203 -31.59 11.00 -7.51
CA ILE A 203 -30.93 10.50 -8.72
C ILE A 203 -32.03 10.08 -9.70
N PRO A 204 -32.05 10.60 -10.94
CA PRO A 204 -33.13 10.33 -11.89
C PRO A 204 -33.14 8.86 -12.31
N SER A 205 -34.32 8.37 -12.72
CA SER A 205 -34.40 7.11 -13.43
C SER A 205 -33.73 7.21 -14.81
N LYS A 206 -33.10 6.14 -15.27
CA LYS A 206 -32.50 6.08 -16.62
C LYS A 206 -32.68 4.69 -17.24
N PRO A 207 -32.69 4.57 -18.58
CA PRO A 207 -32.57 3.27 -19.24
C PRO A 207 -31.26 2.57 -18.84
N ILE A 208 -31.30 1.26 -18.66
CA ILE A 208 -30.09 0.44 -18.47
C ILE A 208 -29.55 0.08 -19.85
N THR A 209 -28.42 0.68 -20.24
CA THR A 209 -27.73 0.38 -21.50
C THR A 209 -26.35 -0.19 -21.23
N THR A 210 -25.89 -1.11 -22.08
CA THR A 210 -24.52 -1.63 -22.03
C THR A 210 -23.53 -0.50 -22.34
N PRO A 211 -22.51 -0.26 -21.50
CA PRO A 211 -21.44 0.68 -21.80
C PRO A 211 -20.76 0.36 -23.14
N THR A 212 -20.38 1.39 -23.89
CA THR A 212 -19.73 1.22 -25.21
C THR A 212 -18.24 0.88 -25.12
N ASP A 213 -17.65 1.10 -23.95
CA ASP A 213 -16.22 1.09 -23.65
C ASP A 213 -15.87 0.02 -22.60
N LEU A 214 -16.57 -1.11 -22.61
CA LEU A 214 -16.28 -2.23 -21.71
C LEU A 214 -14.82 -2.70 -21.89
N LEU A 215 -14.08 -2.75 -20.79
CA LEU A 215 -12.71 -3.23 -20.79
C LEU A 215 -12.62 -4.70 -21.20
N THR A 216 -11.59 -5.01 -21.97
CA THR A 216 -11.26 -6.37 -22.41
C THR A 216 -9.95 -6.89 -21.80
N LYS A 217 -9.20 -6.04 -21.08
CA LYS A 217 -7.95 -6.37 -20.40
C LYS A 217 -7.80 -5.62 -19.08
N ASP A 218 -7.27 -6.31 -18.06
CA ASP A 218 -7.06 -5.79 -16.71
C ASP A 218 -5.97 -4.70 -16.60
N SER A 219 -5.02 -4.68 -17.54
CA SER A 219 -3.81 -3.85 -17.49
C SER A 219 -3.42 -3.36 -18.88
N GLU A 220 -2.79 -2.18 -18.91
CA GLU A 220 -2.28 -1.61 -20.14
C GLU A 220 -0.98 -2.28 -20.58
N LEU A 221 -0.06 -2.47 -19.63
CA LEU A 221 1.33 -2.85 -19.86
C LEU A 221 1.67 -4.29 -19.44
N ILE A 222 1.18 -4.73 -18.28
CA ILE A 222 1.63 -5.97 -17.64
C ILE A 222 0.65 -7.13 -17.90
N VAL A 223 1.16 -8.36 -17.75
CA VAL A 223 0.33 -9.56 -17.81
C VAL A 223 -0.01 -10.01 -16.40
N ILE A 224 -1.28 -9.91 -16.03
CA ILE A 224 -1.83 -10.46 -14.79
C ILE A 224 -2.33 -11.88 -15.10
N PRO A 225 -1.72 -12.94 -14.55
CA PRO A 225 -2.19 -14.29 -14.76
C PRO A 225 -3.62 -14.47 -14.22
N LYS A 226 -4.42 -15.25 -14.94
CA LYS A 226 -5.77 -15.65 -14.53
C LYS A 226 -5.75 -17.14 -14.13
N PRO A 227 -6.64 -17.58 -13.23
CA PRO A 227 -6.81 -19.00 -12.96
C PRO A 227 -7.27 -19.77 -14.21
N PRO A 228 -7.07 -21.11 -14.26
CA PRO A 228 -7.59 -21.93 -15.36
C PRO A 228 -9.10 -21.79 -15.51
N ILE A 229 -9.58 -21.64 -16.76
CA ILE A 229 -11.01 -21.47 -17.09
C ILE A 229 -11.81 -22.75 -16.81
N SER A 230 -11.17 -23.91 -16.92
CA SER A 230 -11.81 -25.20 -16.68
C SER A 230 -12.14 -25.40 -15.20
N LEU A 231 -13.38 -25.76 -14.90
CA LEU A 231 -13.78 -26.25 -13.59
C LEU A 231 -13.10 -27.59 -13.27
N ASP A 232 -12.94 -27.89 -11.99
CA ASP A 232 -12.37 -29.14 -11.52
C ASP A 232 -13.30 -30.31 -11.89
N LEU A 233 -12.74 -31.41 -12.42
CA LEU A 233 -13.51 -32.60 -12.78
C LEU A 233 -14.34 -33.13 -11.61
N GLN A 234 -15.64 -33.32 -11.81
CA GLN A 234 -16.56 -33.89 -10.82
C GLN A 234 -17.09 -35.25 -11.27
N ASP A 235 -17.19 -36.18 -10.32
CA ASP A 235 -17.76 -37.52 -10.48
C ASP A 235 -18.69 -37.82 -9.28
N LEU A 236 -19.99 -37.54 -9.48
CA LEU A 236 -20.99 -37.69 -8.42
C LEU A 236 -21.18 -39.16 -7.98
N THR A 237 -20.72 -40.14 -8.78
CA THR A 237 -20.78 -41.55 -8.38
C THR A 237 -19.74 -41.90 -7.31
N LYS A 238 -18.72 -41.06 -7.14
CA LYS A 238 -17.65 -41.18 -6.14
C LYS A 238 -17.88 -40.37 -4.87
N CYS A 239 -19.10 -39.85 -4.67
CA CYS A 239 -19.42 -39.14 -3.45
C CYS A 239 -19.29 -40.06 -2.22
N PRO A 240 -18.64 -39.62 -1.14
CA PRO A 240 -18.25 -40.49 -0.02
C PRO A 240 -19.45 -41.08 0.75
N TYR A 241 -20.64 -40.48 0.61
CA TYR A 241 -21.89 -40.97 1.21
C TYR A 241 -22.65 -41.98 0.34
N LEU A 242 -22.25 -42.20 -0.92
CA LEU A 242 -22.82 -43.24 -1.79
C LEU A 242 -22.08 -44.58 -1.64
N THR A 243 -20.83 -44.53 -1.19
CA THR A 243 -19.93 -45.67 -1.18
C THR A 243 -20.04 -46.50 0.10
N ALA A 244 -20.42 -47.77 -0.10
CA ALA A 244 -20.11 -48.96 0.70
C ALA A 244 -21.12 -49.41 1.78
N SER A 245 -21.13 -50.74 1.96
CA SER A 245 -21.94 -51.49 2.94
C SER A 245 -21.52 -51.28 4.40
N ASP A 246 -20.43 -50.55 4.64
CA ASP A 246 -19.84 -50.27 5.96
C ASP A 246 -20.13 -48.83 6.45
N LEU A 247 -21.01 -48.11 5.77
CA LEU A 247 -21.44 -46.76 6.16
C LEU A 247 -22.67 -46.83 7.08
N TYR A 248 -22.50 -46.44 8.34
CA TYR A 248 -23.55 -46.51 9.36
C TYR A 248 -24.22 -45.15 9.55
N ASN A 249 -25.55 -45.11 9.63
CA ASN A 249 -26.26 -43.85 9.92
C ASN A 249 -26.01 -43.44 11.37
N TRP A 250 -25.82 -42.15 11.65
CA TRP A 250 -25.71 -41.63 13.02
C TRP A 250 -26.88 -42.05 13.94
N HIS A 251 -28.10 -42.21 13.43
CA HIS A 251 -29.23 -42.67 14.24
C HIS A 251 -29.34 -44.19 14.41
N ASP A 252 -28.46 -44.98 13.80
CA ASP A 252 -28.45 -46.43 14.00
C ASP A 252 -28.08 -46.74 15.46
N PRO A 253 -29.01 -47.22 16.30
CA PRO A 253 -28.69 -47.45 17.71
C PRO A 253 -27.62 -48.55 17.87
N THR A 254 -27.48 -49.46 16.90
CA THR A 254 -26.59 -50.62 16.99
C THR A 254 -25.11 -50.29 16.97
N ILE A 255 -24.72 -49.10 16.50
CA ILE A 255 -23.33 -48.65 16.53
C ILE A 255 -22.94 -47.98 17.84
N TRP A 256 -23.92 -47.57 18.65
CA TRP A 256 -23.67 -46.82 19.88
C TRP A 256 -23.65 -47.71 21.12
N PRO A 257 -22.90 -47.32 22.18
CA PRO A 257 -22.92 -48.03 23.45
C PRO A 257 -24.34 -48.24 23.98
N ASN A 258 -24.66 -49.46 24.40
CA ASN A 258 -25.97 -49.86 24.95
C ASN A 258 -27.17 -49.67 24.02
N GLY A 259 -26.97 -49.49 22.70
CA GLY A 259 -28.10 -49.28 21.79
C GLY A 259 -28.76 -47.90 21.92
N VAL A 260 -28.05 -46.89 22.45
CA VAL A 260 -28.60 -45.56 22.71
C VAL A 260 -27.88 -44.51 21.88
N VAL A 261 -28.60 -43.84 20.99
CA VAL A 261 -28.08 -42.70 20.23
C VAL A 261 -27.73 -41.56 21.21
N PRO A 262 -26.50 -41.03 21.20
CA PRO A 262 -26.07 -40.01 22.14
C PRO A 262 -26.87 -38.70 22.02
N SER A 263 -27.13 -38.07 23.16
CA SER A 263 -27.80 -36.76 23.21
C SER A 263 -26.84 -35.64 22.82
N PRO A 264 -27.30 -34.57 22.12
CA PRO A 264 -26.43 -33.44 21.74
C PRO A 264 -25.69 -32.76 22.90
N ASN A 265 -26.24 -32.79 24.13
CA ASN A 265 -25.61 -32.18 25.30
C ASN A 265 -24.44 -33.00 25.90
N GLN A 266 -24.07 -34.14 25.31
CA GLN A 266 -22.98 -34.99 25.77
C GLN A 266 -21.72 -34.83 24.93
N ASN A 267 -20.59 -35.30 25.46
CA ASN A 267 -19.38 -35.51 24.67
C ASN A 267 -19.51 -36.84 23.93
N ILE A 268 -19.55 -36.78 22.60
CA ILE A 268 -19.84 -37.91 21.72
C ILE A 268 -18.54 -38.38 21.09
N THR A 269 -18.23 -39.67 21.21
CA THR A 269 -17.08 -40.28 20.53
C THR A 269 -17.62 -41.22 19.45
N ILE A 270 -17.24 -40.99 18.20
CA ILE A 270 -17.58 -41.89 17.08
C ILE A 270 -17.01 -43.27 17.38
N PRO A 271 -17.77 -44.37 17.16
CA PRO A 271 -17.26 -45.71 17.39
C PRO A 271 -15.97 -45.98 16.61
N ALA A 272 -14.99 -46.60 17.26
CA ALA A 272 -13.67 -46.84 16.68
C ALA A 272 -13.75 -47.72 15.43
N GLY A 273 -13.02 -47.33 14.37
CA GLY A 273 -12.97 -48.06 13.10
C GLY A 273 -14.27 -48.01 12.28
N LYS A 274 -15.24 -47.15 12.65
CA LYS A 274 -16.51 -47.01 11.93
C LYS A 274 -16.53 -45.76 11.05
N ARG A 275 -17.27 -45.87 9.95
CA ARG A 275 -17.61 -44.77 9.05
C ARG A 275 -19.07 -44.37 9.34
N VAL A 276 -19.27 -43.20 9.93
CA VAL A 276 -20.59 -42.74 10.41
C VAL A 276 -21.10 -41.61 9.53
N LEU A 277 -22.31 -41.75 9.02
CA LEU A 277 -23.00 -40.80 8.16
C LEU A 277 -23.87 -39.83 8.97
N ILE A 278 -23.66 -38.53 8.77
CA ILE A 278 -24.57 -37.46 9.15
C ILE A 278 -25.44 -37.07 7.95
N SER A 279 -26.75 -37.05 8.17
CA SER A 279 -27.76 -36.52 7.25
C SER A 279 -28.66 -35.48 7.94
N ALA A 280 -29.43 -34.73 7.16
CA ALA A 280 -30.39 -33.74 7.70
C ALA A 280 -31.42 -34.36 8.67
N SER A 281 -31.73 -35.65 8.49
CA SER A 281 -32.60 -36.44 9.37
C SER A 281 -31.86 -37.05 10.56
N SER A 282 -30.53 -37.13 10.53
CA SER A 282 -29.73 -37.83 11.54
C SER A 282 -29.32 -36.95 12.72
N ILE A 283 -29.50 -35.63 12.63
CA ILE A 283 -29.09 -34.68 13.66
C ILE A 283 -30.21 -33.68 13.98
N SER A 284 -30.17 -33.16 15.21
CA SER A 284 -31.02 -32.04 15.60
C SER A 284 -30.50 -30.75 14.99
N GLN A 285 -31.32 -30.04 14.20
CA GLN A 285 -30.93 -28.79 13.58
C GLN A 285 -31.06 -27.57 14.51
N THR A 286 -31.59 -27.75 15.72
CA THR A 286 -31.83 -26.68 16.70
C THR A 286 -31.03 -26.85 17.99
N GLN A 287 -30.68 -28.08 18.37
CA GLN A 287 -29.90 -28.32 19.59
C GLN A 287 -28.40 -28.10 19.35
N ILE A 288 -27.72 -27.62 20.39
CA ILE A 288 -26.28 -27.37 20.38
C ILE A 288 -25.55 -28.64 20.82
N TYR A 289 -24.81 -29.24 19.91
CA TYR A 289 -23.92 -30.37 20.18
C TYR A 289 -22.72 -29.91 21.01
N SER A 290 -22.38 -30.63 22.09
CA SER A 290 -21.33 -30.20 23.02
C SER A 290 -19.94 -30.52 22.47
N ARG A 291 -19.64 -31.78 22.16
CA ARG A 291 -18.36 -32.16 21.57
C ARG A 291 -18.48 -33.44 20.76
N ILE A 292 -17.87 -33.49 19.59
CA ILE A 292 -17.74 -34.72 18.79
C ILE A 292 -16.27 -35.08 18.63
N VAL A 293 -15.90 -36.31 18.94
CA VAL A 293 -14.56 -36.87 18.76
C VAL A 293 -14.60 -37.94 17.68
N VAL A 294 -13.79 -37.81 16.64
CA VAL A 294 -13.58 -38.82 15.60
C VAL A 294 -12.28 -39.55 15.89
N PRO A 295 -12.29 -40.78 16.44
CA PRO A 295 -11.05 -41.52 16.74
C PRO A 295 -10.24 -41.84 15.50
N VAL A 296 -8.97 -42.21 15.72
CA VAL A 296 -8.10 -42.77 14.69
C VAL A 296 -8.79 -43.94 13.99
N ASN A 297 -8.62 -44.05 12.67
CA ASN A 297 -9.27 -45.05 11.80
C ASN A 297 -10.80 -44.95 11.68
N SER A 298 -11.46 -43.99 12.34
CA SER A 298 -12.88 -43.70 12.14
C SER A 298 -13.09 -42.55 11.14
N GLU A 299 -14.26 -42.50 10.51
CA GLU A 299 -14.63 -41.42 9.59
C GLU A 299 -16.01 -40.86 9.97
N LEU A 300 -16.12 -39.53 10.02
CA LEU A 300 -17.37 -38.80 10.10
C LEU A 300 -17.67 -38.22 8.71
N ILE A 301 -18.70 -38.74 8.06
CA ILE A 301 -19.06 -38.42 6.68
C ILE A 301 -20.39 -37.67 6.68
N PHE A 302 -20.50 -36.61 5.90
CA PHE A 302 -21.75 -35.87 5.71
C PHE A 302 -22.35 -36.23 4.34
N ASN A 303 -23.68 -36.21 4.19
CA ASN A 303 -24.28 -36.26 2.86
C ASN A 303 -24.48 -34.86 2.27
N ASP A 304 -24.72 -34.83 0.95
CA ASP A 304 -25.07 -33.60 0.23
C ASP A 304 -26.58 -33.30 0.40
N GLN A 305 -26.99 -32.79 1.56
CA GLN A 305 -28.35 -32.32 1.83
C GLN A 305 -28.36 -30.99 2.56
N ASN A 306 -29.46 -30.24 2.44
CA ASN A 306 -29.63 -29.00 3.19
C ASN A 306 -29.79 -29.30 4.69
N PHE A 307 -28.90 -28.76 5.53
CA PHE A 307 -29.07 -28.83 6.98
C PHE A 307 -28.29 -27.73 7.71
N THR A 308 -28.68 -27.48 8.95
CA THR A 308 -27.94 -26.66 9.91
C THR A 308 -27.51 -27.51 11.10
N MET A 309 -26.26 -27.42 11.50
CA MET A 309 -25.70 -28.05 12.71
C MET A 309 -25.18 -26.99 13.66
N ASN A 310 -25.62 -27.04 14.92
CA ASN A 310 -25.12 -26.18 15.98
C ASN A 310 -24.19 -27.00 16.85
N ILE A 311 -22.93 -26.59 17.01
CA ILE A 311 -21.92 -27.36 17.75
C ILE A 311 -20.94 -26.44 18.48
N ARG A 312 -20.36 -26.92 19.59
CA ARG A 312 -19.22 -26.21 20.23
C ARG A 312 -17.90 -26.72 19.67
N ASP A 313 -17.61 -28.01 19.86
CA ASP A 313 -16.28 -28.57 19.61
C ASP A 313 -16.30 -29.83 18.74
N ILE A 314 -15.34 -29.94 17.81
CA ILE A 314 -15.04 -31.18 17.07
C ILE A 314 -13.54 -31.49 17.17
N TYR A 315 -13.18 -32.70 17.57
CA TYR A 315 -11.81 -33.20 17.56
C TYR A 315 -11.65 -34.38 16.60
N VAL A 316 -10.83 -34.22 15.58
CA VAL A 316 -10.65 -35.18 14.47
C VAL A 316 -9.28 -35.84 14.58
N GLN A 317 -9.24 -37.09 15.02
CA GLN A 317 -8.05 -37.95 14.97
C GLN A 317 -8.11 -38.92 13.77
N GLY A 318 -9.31 -39.25 13.31
CA GLY A 318 -9.57 -39.99 12.07
C GLY A 318 -9.83 -39.04 10.90
N LYS A 319 -10.99 -39.16 10.26
CA LYS A 319 -11.36 -38.29 9.12
C LYS A 319 -12.68 -37.56 9.32
N PHE A 320 -12.72 -36.28 8.94
CA PHE A 320 -13.94 -35.50 8.75
C PHE A 320 -14.14 -35.25 7.26
N ILE A 321 -15.21 -35.80 6.68
CA ILE A 321 -15.42 -35.80 5.23
C ILE A 321 -16.78 -35.18 4.90
N MET A 322 -16.75 -33.98 4.34
CA MET A 322 -17.88 -33.28 3.76
C MET A 322 -17.54 -33.01 2.28
N GLY A 323 -17.56 -34.07 1.49
CA GLY A 323 -17.15 -34.07 0.08
C GLY A 323 -15.67 -34.37 -0.13
N THR A 324 -15.31 -34.57 -1.39
CA THR A 324 -13.94 -34.86 -1.87
C THR A 324 -13.62 -33.99 -3.08
N SER A 325 -12.36 -33.94 -3.52
CA SER A 325 -11.97 -33.20 -4.72
C SER A 325 -12.74 -33.63 -5.99
N LEU A 326 -13.20 -34.89 -6.05
CA LEU A 326 -14.03 -35.44 -7.13
C LEU A 326 -15.54 -35.31 -6.88
N CYS A 327 -15.97 -34.99 -5.66
CA CYS A 327 -17.38 -34.76 -5.35
C CYS A 327 -17.53 -33.58 -4.39
N ARG A 328 -17.65 -32.39 -4.97
CA ARG A 328 -18.04 -31.14 -4.30
C ARG A 328 -19.56 -31.10 -4.10
N TYR A 329 -19.99 -30.71 -2.91
CA TYR A 329 -21.40 -30.67 -2.52
C TYR A 329 -22.11 -29.44 -3.04
N ASN A 330 -23.37 -29.63 -3.42
CA ASN A 330 -24.21 -28.60 -3.97
C ASN A 330 -25.28 -28.12 -2.98
N SER A 331 -25.48 -28.76 -1.83
CA SER A 331 -26.52 -28.37 -0.87
C SER A 331 -26.08 -27.24 0.05
N PHE A 332 -27.07 -26.59 0.67
CA PHE A 332 -26.85 -25.55 1.67
C PHE A 332 -26.58 -26.16 3.05
N ILE A 333 -25.32 -26.15 3.48
CA ILE A 333 -24.88 -26.74 4.74
C ILE A 333 -24.35 -25.64 5.65
N ASN A 334 -24.95 -25.48 6.83
CA ASN A 334 -24.52 -24.48 7.81
C ASN A 334 -23.97 -25.16 9.06
N ILE A 335 -22.72 -24.89 9.41
CA ILE A 335 -22.12 -25.25 10.70
C ILE A 335 -21.99 -23.99 11.53
N ILE A 336 -22.67 -23.95 12.68
CA ILE A 336 -22.70 -22.79 13.58
C ILE A 336 -21.97 -23.17 14.87
N PHE A 337 -20.86 -22.48 15.15
CA PHE A 337 -20.05 -22.67 16.34
C PHE A 337 -20.57 -21.84 17.52
N HIS A 338 -20.83 -22.51 18.64
CA HIS A 338 -21.30 -21.94 19.90
C HIS A 338 -20.23 -22.02 20.98
N GLY A 339 -20.19 -21.05 21.87
CA GLY A 339 -19.27 -21.08 23.01
C GLY A 339 -18.92 -19.68 23.50
N GLU A 340 -18.87 -19.53 24.82
CA GLU A 340 -18.42 -18.30 25.49
C GLU A 340 -16.91 -18.14 25.34
N LYS A 341 -16.44 -16.89 25.44
CA LYS A 341 -15.01 -16.57 25.43
C LYS A 341 -14.29 -17.28 26.57
N THR A 342 -13.31 -18.11 26.24
CA THR A 342 -12.45 -18.82 27.20
C THR A 342 -11.05 -19.02 26.63
N LEU A 343 -10.08 -19.23 27.51
CA LEU A 343 -8.73 -19.69 27.17
C LEU A 343 -8.51 -21.16 27.52
N GLN A 344 -9.54 -21.84 28.04
CA GLN A 344 -9.47 -23.26 28.34
C GLN A 344 -9.57 -24.11 27.07
N ASP A 345 -8.80 -25.18 27.04
CA ASP A 345 -8.85 -26.16 25.96
C ASP A 345 -10.03 -27.14 26.17
N THR A 346 -11.12 -26.96 25.41
CA THR A 346 -12.31 -27.84 25.47
C THR A 346 -12.38 -28.84 24.31
N ILE A 347 -11.73 -28.54 23.18
CA ILE A 347 -11.65 -29.45 22.02
C ILE A 347 -10.71 -30.61 22.33
N ALA A 348 -9.47 -30.31 22.71
CA ALA A 348 -8.41 -31.21 23.16
C ALA A 348 -7.24 -30.36 23.68
N GLN A 349 -6.33 -30.96 24.45
CA GLN A 349 -5.16 -30.24 24.99
C GLN A 349 -4.41 -29.49 23.88
N PHE A 350 -4.11 -28.20 24.10
CA PHE A 350 -3.49 -27.24 23.17
C PHE A 350 -4.34 -26.81 21.96
N TYR A 351 -5.49 -27.44 21.75
CA TYR A 351 -6.35 -27.21 20.58
C TYR A 351 -7.47 -26.19 20.82
N GLY A 352 -7.58 -25.59 22.00
CA GLY A 352 -8.52 -24.50 22.26
C GLY A 352 -9.96 -24.95 22.42
N SER A 353 -10.86 -24.03 22.11
CA SER A 353 -12.31 -24.15 22.28
C SER A 353 -13.04 -23.51 21.12
N LYS A 354 -14.28 -23.94 20.88
CA LYS A 354 -15.20 -23.39 19.88
C LYS A 354 -14.59 -23.56 18.48
N GLY A 355 -14.71 -24.75 17.91
CA GLY A 355 -14.11 -25.01 16.61
C GLY A 355 -13.87 -26.48 16.27
N ILE A 356 -13.03 -26.68 15.26
CA ILE A 356 -12.57 -27.99 14.80
C ILE A 356 -11.06 -28.06 14.96
N ALA A 357 -10.58 -29.12 15.62
CA ALA A 357 -9.17 -29.46 15.65
C ALA A 357 -8.91 -30.79 14.95
N VAL A 358 -7.85 -30.84 14.14
CA VAL A 358 -7.40 -32.06 13.45
C VAL A 358 -6.00 -32.42 13.95
N ALA A 359 -5.88 -33.62 14.51
CA ALA A 359 -4.60 -34.14 15.00
C ALA A 359 -3.61 -34.40 13.85
N SER A 360 -2.33 -34.60 14.14
CA SER A 360 -1.29 -34.83 13.12
C SER A 360 -1.54 -36.02 12.19
N GLY A 361 -2.18 -37.09 12.69
CA GLY A 361 -2.62 -38.22 11.87
C GLY A 361 -4.05 -38.11 11.32
N GLY A 362 -4.74 -37.01 11.60
CA GLY A 362 -6.10 -36.75 11.16
C GLY A 362 -6.17 -36.15 9.76
N PHE A 363 -7.36 -36.19 9.17
CA PHE A 363 -7.64 -35.59 7.87
C PHE A 363 -8.99 -34.90 7.88
N ILE A 364 -9.08 -33.72 7.26
CA ILE A 364 -10.35 -33.03 7.03
C ILE A 364 -10.49 -32.66 5.55
N SER A 365 -11.64 -32.93 4.98
CA SER A 365 -12.03 -32.50 3.64
C SER A 365 -13.42 -31.88 3.67
N VAL A 366 -13.52 -30.61 3.28
CA VAL A 366 -14.79 -29.88 3.13
C VAL A 366 -14.82 -29.26 1.74
N GLN A 367 -15.74 -29.74 0.91
CA GLN A 367 -15.73 -29.50 -0.53
C GLN A 367 -17.13 -29.08 -0.95
N GLY A 368 -17.34 -27.78 -1.08
CA GLY A 368 -18.57 -27.17 -1.57
C GLY A 368 -18.47 -26.80 -3.05
N LYS A 369 -19.62 -26.41 -3.62
CA LYS A 369 -19.77 -25.99 -5.00
C LYS A 369 -18.64 -25.04 -5.43
N GLN A 370 -18.02 -25.35 -6.57
CA GLN A 370 -17.03 -24.49 -7.18
C GLN A 370 -17.72 -23.30 -7.87
N TYR A 371 -17.50 -22.11 -7.32
CA TYR A 371 -17.81 -20.87 -8.00
C TYR A 371 -16.55 -20.33 -8.69
N HIS A 372 -16.64 -20.07 -9.98
CA HIS A 372 -15.51 -19.64 -10.80
C HIS A 372 -15.95 -18.52 -11.76
N ASN A 373 -15.25 -17.39 -11.84
CA ASN A 373 -14.18 -16.97 -10.93
C ASN A 373 -14.73 -16.59 -9.53
N THR A 374 -13.93 -16.68 -8.47
CA THR A 374 -14.37 -16.23 -7.12
C THR A 374 -14.35 -14.72 -6.95
N TRP A 375 -13.58 -14.03 -7.77
CA TRP A 375 -13.58 -12.58 -7.91
C TRP A 375 -13.19 -12.20 -9.34
N SER A 376 -13.56 -10.99 -9.73
CA SER A 376 -13.26 -10.36 -11.01
C SER A 376 -12.98 -8.87 -10.75
N LYS A 377 -12.94 -8.08 -11.81
CA LYS A 377 -12.79 -6.63 -11.77
C LYS A 377 -13.92 -5.97 -12.55
N LEU A 378 -14.27 -4.74 -12.19
CA LEU A 378 -15.20 -3.92 -12.98
C LEU A 378 -14.69 -3.76 -14.42
N ALA A 379 -15.59 -3.81 -15.39
CA ALA A 379 -15.32 -3.55 -16.80
C ALA A 379 -15.70 -2.12 -17.22
N SER A 380 -16.35 -1.36 -16.33
CA SER A 380 -16.70 0.05 -16.52
C SER A 380 -16.89 0.74 -15.18
N ASN A 381 -16.85 2.07 -15.16
CA ASN A 381 -17.20 2.87 -13.99
C ASN A 381 -18.66 2.65 -13.57
N VAL A 382 -18.91 2.77 -12.27
CA VAL A 382 -20.23 2.65 -11.65
C VAL A 382 -20.54 3.92 -10.87
N TRP A 383 -21.75 4.43 -11.04
CA TRP A 383 -22.20 5.67 -10.38
C TRP A 383 -23.20 5.37 -9.26
N SER A 384 -23.30 6.28 -8.29
CA SER A 384 -24.35 6.24 -7.28
C SER A 384 -25.73 6.07 -7.93
N GLY A 385 -26.55 5.21 -7.34
CA GLY A 385 -27.86 4.87 -7.85
C GLY A 385 -27.86 3.67 -8.80
N ASP A 386 -26.75 3.34 -9.48
CA ASP A 386 -26.71 2.19 -10.39
C ASP A 386 -27.00 0.88 -9.65
N ARG A 387 -27.78 -0.01 -10.27
CA ARG A 387 -27.98 -1.39 -9.77
C ARG A 387 -27.28 -2.42 -10.63
N VAL A 388 -26.82 -2.04 -11.82
CA VAL A 388 -26.20 -2.94 -12.78
C VAL A 388 -24.73 -2.63 -12.92
N ILE A 389 -23.91 -3.67 -12.86
CA ILE A 389 -22.48 -3.61 -13.13
C ILE A 389 -22.10 -4.57 -14.25
N TRP A 390 -20.95 -4.28 -14.86
CA TRP A 390 -20.29 -5.17 -15.81
C TRP A 390 -18.92 -5.55 -15.25
N ILE A 391 -18.58 -6.83 -15.33
CA ILE A 391 -17.29 -7.37 -14.89
C ILE A 391 -16.48 -7.91 -16.08
N GLN A 392 -15.19 -8.15 -15.88
CA GLN A 392 -14.30 -8.55 -16.96
C GLN A 392 -14.31 -10.06 -17.24
N ASP A 393 -14.60 -10.89 -16.24
CA ASP A 393 -14.50 -12.34 -16.32
C ASP A 393 -15.88 -13.00 -16.35
N ASN A 394 -15.97 -14.17 -16.99
CA ASN A 394 -17.17 -15.00 -16.87
C ASN A 394 -17.27 -15.59 -15.47
N VAL A 395 -18.50 -15.68 -14.97
CA VAL A 395 -18.80 -16.21 -13.64
C VAL A 395 -20.00 -17.16 -13.69
N ASN A 396 -20.04 -18.10 -12.74
CA ASN A 396 -21.19 -18.98 -12.51
C ASN A 396 -21.91 -18.66 -11.18
N TRP A 397 -21.91 -17.38 -10.77
CA TRP A 397 -22.58 -16.90 -9.55
C TRP A 397 -24.10 -17.00 -9.71
N GLU A 398 -24.82 -16.93 -8.59
CA GLU A 398 -26.24 -17.21 -8.49
C GLU A 398 -27.01 -16.05 -7.88
N VAL A 399 -28.27 -15.89 -8.32
CA VAL A 399 -29.21 -14.94 -7.72
C VAL A 399 -29.36 -15.18 -6.22
N GLY A 400 -29.43 -14.10 -5.44
CA GLY A 400 -29.52 -14.14 -3.98
C GLY A 400 -28.17 -14.19 -3.27
N GLN A 401 -27.06 -14.38 -3.97
CA GLN A 401 -25.72 -14.37 -3.37
C GLN A 401 -25.23 -12.94 -3.09
N GLN A 402 -24.35 -12.83 -2.10
CA GLN A 402 -23.69 -11.59 -1.71
C GLN A 402 -22.37 -11.41 -2.45
N VAL A 403 -22.17 -10.20 -2.97
CA VAL A 403 -20.99 -9.76 -3.71
C VAL A 403 -20.41 -8.53 -3.04
N LEU A 404 -19.10 -8.52 -2.84
CA LEU A 404 -18.31 -7.35 -2.46
C LEU A 404 -17.93 -6.57 -3.72
N ILE A 405 -18.03 -5.24 -3.67
CA ILE A 405 -17.31 -4.33 -4.57
C ILE A 405 -16.33 -3.53 -3.70
N THR A 406 -15.03 -3.68 -3.96
CA THR A 406 -14.00 -2.96 -3.20
C THR A 406 -14.09 -1.45 -3.44
N THR A 407 -13.40 -0.68 -2.60
CA THR A 407 -13.34 0.77 -2.72
C THR A 407 -12.42 1.22 -3.86
N SER A 408 -12.64 2.43 -4.36
CA SER A 408 -11.71 3.13 -5.25
C SER A 408 -11.15 4.42 -4.61
N VAL A 409 -11.09 4.44 -3.28
CA VAL A 409 -10.49 5.52 -2.48
C VAL A 409 -9.15 5.09 -1.87
N TYR A 410 -8.27 6.05 -1.60
CA TYR A 410 -6.94 5.80 -1.06
C TYR A 410 -6.95 5.32 0.41
N LYS A 411 -7.63 6.04 1.31
CA LYS A 411 -7.61 5.76 2.75
C LYS A 411 -8.86 4.98 3.18
N ASP A 412 -8.92 3.69 2.87
CA ASP A 412 -10.13 2.87 3.02
C ASP A 412 -10.61 2.69 4.48
N GLU A 413 -9.70 2.64 5.45
CA GLU A 413 -10.04 2.60 6.87
C GLU A 413 -10.70 3.91 7.35
N LEU A 414 -10.24 5.05 6.83
CA LEU A 414 -10.80 6.36 7.18
C LEU A 414 -12.10 6.66 6.41
N ASP A 415 -12.23 6.09 5.21
CA ASP A 415 -13.35 6.29 4.31
C ASP A 415 -13.78 4.96 3.68
N ASN A 416 -14.50 4.16 4.45
CA ASN A 416 -14.96 2.86 3.99
C ASN A 416 -16.10 3.01 2.97
N GLN A 417 -15.73 2.95 1.69
CA GLN A 417 -16.68 2.87 0.59
C GLN A 417 -16.84 1.46 0.03
N ASN A 418 -16.33 0.41 0.68
CA ASN A 418 -16.60 -0.98 0.26
C ASN A 418 -18.11 -1.28 0.39
N GLU A 419 -18.67 -2.04 -0.56
CA GLU A 419 -20.11 -2.33 -0.58
C GLU A 419 -20.37 -3.83 -0.73
N ILE A 420 -21.26 -4.36 0.11
CA ILE A 420 -21.81 -5.72 -0.05
C ILE A 420 -23.24 -5.60 -0.56
N LEU A 421 -23.50 -6.23 -1.71
CA LEU A 421 -24.78 -6.18 -2.41
C LEU A 421 -25.29 -7.59 -2.70
N THR A 422 -26.60 -7.73 -2.87
CA THR A 422 -27.24 -9.02 -3.17
C THR A 422 -27.64 -9.08 -4.64
N ILE A 423 -27.26 -10.15 -5.34
CA ILE A 423 -27.60 -10.34 -6.76
C ILE A 423 -29.12 -10.53 -6.92
N LYS A 424 -29.73 -9.70 -7.76
CA LYS A 424 -31.11 -9.83 -8.24
C LYS A 424 -31.19 -10.64 -9.54
N ALA A 425 -30.32 -10.32 -10.50
CA ALA A 425 -30.24 -10.98 -11.81
C ALA A 425 -28.78 -11.04 -12.27
N ILE A 426 -28.43 -12.08 -13.04
CA ILE A 426 -27.08 -12.27 -13.58
C ILE A 426 -27.14 -12.97 -14.93
N GLU A 427 -26.39 -12.47 -15.90
CA GLU A 427 -26.24 -13.05 -17.23
C GLU A 427 -24.82 -12.78 -17.74
N GLY A 428 -24.01 -13.83 -17.83
CA GLY A 428 -22.61 -13.73 -18.25
C GLY A 428 -21.80 -12.79 -17.35
N LYS A 429 -21.46 -11.62 -17.88
CA LYS A 429 -20.65 -10.58 -17.22
C LYS A 429 -21.46 -9.41 -16.68
N LYS A 430 -22.79 -9.46 -16.79
CA LYS A 430 -23.72 -8.43 -16.35
C LYS A 430 -24.39 -8.89 -15.06
N ILE A 431 -24.39 -8.05 -14.03
CA ILE A 431 -24.96 -8.35 -12.71
C ILE A 431 -25.86 -7.20 -12.31
N GLU A 432 -27.08 -7.50 -11.89
CA GLU A 432 -28.01 -6.55 -11.27
C GLU A 432 -28.18 -6.86 -9.78
N PHE A 433 -28.21 -5.82 -8.94
CA PHE A 433 -28.38 -5.93 -7.49
C PHE A 433 -29.79 -5.53 -7.02
N THR A 434 -30.17 -6.05 -5.85
CA THR A 434 -31.45 -5.73 -5.20
C THR A 434 -31.51 -4.31 -4.66
N GLU A 435 -30.35 -3.70 -4.39
CA GLU A 435 -30.19 -2.34 -3.86
C GLU A 435 -29.30 -1.50 -4.79
N PRO A 436 -29.49 -0.16 -4.82
CA PRO A 436 -28.62 0.71 -5.59
C PRO A 436 -27.24 0.82 -4.92
N ILE A 437 -26.21 0.91 -5.76
CA ILE A 437 -24.83 1.16 -5.39
C ILE A 437 -24.75 2.60 -4.86
N LYS A 438 -24.12 2.78 -3.70
CA LYS A 438 -24.08 4.06 -3.01
C LYS A 438 -22.95 4.94 -3.50
N TRP A 439 -21.79 4.36 -3.77
CA TRP A 439 -20.57 5.12 -4.05
C TRP A 439 -20.13 4.97 -5.50
N PHE A 440 -19.38 5.96 -5.98
CA PHE A 440 -18.70 5.82 -7.25
C PHE A 440 -17.64 4.72 -7.16
N LYS A 441 -17.59 3.84 -8.17
CA LYS A 441 -16.57 2.80 -8.30
C LYS A 441 -15.82 2.97 -9.61
N TYR A 442 -14.51 3.09 -9.50
CA TYR A 442 -13.66 3.22 -10.69
C TYR A 442 -13.40 1.84 -11.34
N GLY A 443 -13.45 1.82 -12.66
CA GLY A 443 -13.38 0.61 -13.49
C GLY A 443 -12.94 0.92 -14.93
N SER A 444 -11.91 1.75 -15.10
CA SER A 444 -11.32 2.11 -16.41
C SER A 444 -9.95 1.45 -16.60
N GLN A 445 -9.31 1.62 -17.77
CA GLN A 445 -8.15 0.84 -18.18
C GLN A 445 -6.97 0.92 -17.19
N GLU A 446 -6.79 2.06 -16.53
CA GLU A 446 -5.73 2.32 -15.57
C GLU A 446 -5.80 1.40 -14.36
N TYR A 447 -6.97 1.18 -13.76
CA TYR A 447 -7.20 0.20 -12.70
C TYR A 447 -8.70 0.10 -12.40
N GLN A 448 -9.08 -0.94 -11.68
CA GLN A 448 -10.49 -1.28 -11.46
C GLN A 448 -10.71 -1.81 -10.05
N SER A 449 -11.85 -1.47 -9.47
CA SER A 449 -12.30 -2.09 -8.21
C SER A 449 -12.57 -3.58 -8.44
N GLU A 450 -12.15 -4.42 -7.50
CA GLU A 450 -12.45 -5.84 -7.49
C GLU A 450 -13.92 -6.09 -7.11
N VAL A 451 -14.49 -7.12 -7.74
CA VAL A 451 -15.84 -7.60 -7.50
C VAL A 451 -15.74 -9.06 -7.08
N ALA A 452 -16.12 -9.39 -5.85
CA ALA A 452 -15.83 -10.70 -5.26
C ALA A 452 -17.08 -11.39 -4.70
N LEU A 453 -17.26 -12.66 -5.03
CA LEU A 453 -18.34 -13.46 -4.47
C LEU A 453 -18.01 -13.84 -3.03
N LEU A 454 -18.86 -13.42 -2.09
CA LEU A 454 -18.74 -13.76 -0.68
C LEU A 454 -19.49 -15.05 -0.34
N SER A 455 -20.71 -15.24 -0.89
CA SER A 455 -21.55 -16.38 -0.55
C SER A 455 -21.00 -17.71 -1.06
N ARG A 456 -21.14 -18.75 -0.25
CA ARG A 456 -20.96 -20.17 -0.63
C ARG A 456 -22.14 -20.99 -0.13
N ARG A 457 -22.27 -22.23 -0.59
CA ARG A 457 -23.34 -23.13 -0.14
C ARG A 457 -23.02 -23.83 1.18
N ILE A 458 -21.74 -24.08 1.45
CA ILE A 458 -21.27 -24.51 2.77
C ILE A 458 -20.80 -23.28 3.53
N VAL A 459 -21.41 -23.04 4.69
CA VAL A 459 -21.10 -21.89 5.56
C VAL A 459 -20.71 -22.38 6.94
N PHE A 460 -19.49 -22.06 7.36
CA PHE A 460 -19.02 -22.23 8.73
C PHE A 460 -19.06 -20.86 9.39
N SER A 461 -19.80 -20.72 10.48
CA SER A 461 -19.97 -19.43 11.12
C SER A 461 -20.03 -19.54 12.63
N SER A 462 -19.89 -18.41 13.31
CA SER A 462 -20.13 -18.34 14.75
C SER A 462 -21.50 -17.77 15.05
N ASP A 463 -22.09 -18.28 16.13
CA ASP A 463 -23.28 -17.73 16.74
C ASP A 463 -23.07 -16.26 17.11
N GLU A 464 -24.02 -15.39 16.74
CA GLU A 464 -23.86 -13.94 16.92
C GLU A 464 -23.90 -13.55 18.40
N SER A 465 -24.77 -14.19 19.18
CA SER A 465 -25.03 -13.81 20.57
C SER A 465 -23.81 -14.01 21.48
N SER A 466 -23.03 -15.06 21.23
CA SER A 466 -21.81 -15.40 21.99
C SER A 466 -20.51 -14.83 21.42
N SER A 467 -20.51 -14.32 20.18
CA SER A 467 -19.26 -13.98 19.45
C SER A 467 -19.06 -12.49 19.20
N VAL A 468 -20.12 -11.73 18.92
CA VAL A 468 -19.99 -10.34 18.43
C VAL A 468 -19.44 -9.41 19.51
N SER A 469 -19.98 -9.49 20.73
CA SER A 469 -19.57 -8.62 21.85
C SER A 469 -18.15 -8.91 22.36
N THR A 470 -17.62 -10.10 22.09
CA THR A 470 -16.33 -10.58 22.62
C THR A 470 -15.26 -10.73 21.54
N SER A 471 -15.63 -10.59 20.26
CA SER A 471 -14.78 -10.90 19.10
C SER A 471 -14.18 -12.33 19.19
N PHE A 472 -15.00 -13.28 19.63
CA PHE A 472 -14.59 -14.67 19.89
C PHE A 472 -15.41 -15.65 19.04
N GLY A 473 -14.92 -15.92 17.84
CA GLY A 473 -15.53 -16.83 16.88
C GLY A 473 -15.00 -18.26 16.98
N GLY A 474 -15.51 -19.12 16.09
CA GLY A 474 -14.99 -20.45 15.86
C GLY A 474 -13.62 -20.42 15.18
N HIS A 475 -12.84 -21.49 15.33
CA HIS A 475 -11.57 -21.65 14.62
C HIS A 475 -11.43 -23.07 14.03
N ILE A 476 -10.56 -23.21 13.03
CA ILE A 476 -10.16 -24.52 12.49
C ILE A 476 -8.65 -24.60 12.53
N LEU A 477 -8.12 -25.57 13.27
CA LEU A 477 -6.68 -25.80 13.41
C LEU A 477 -6.37 -27.25 13.02
N SER A 478 -5.51 -27.45 12.01
CA SER A 478 -5.12 -28.77 11.53
C SER A 478 -3.61 -28.98 11.61
N SER A 479 -3.19 -30.00 12.36
CA SER A 479 -1.81 -30.51 12.32
C SER A 479 -1.62 -31.67 11.34
N GLY A 480 -2.71 -32.16 10.75
CA GLY A 480 -2.69 -33.14 9.67
C GLY A 480 -3.02 -32.49 8.32
N GLU A 481 -3.27 -33.34 7.33
CA GLU A 481 -3.68 -32.93 5.98
C GLU A 481 -5.10 -32.30 6.01
N MET A 482 -5.26 -31.16 5.34
CA MET A 482 -6.51 -30.39 5.33
C MET A 482 -6.85 -29.92 3.92
N GLN A 483 -8.10 -30.14 3.51
CA GLN A 483 -8.65 -29.69 2.25
C GLN A 483 -9.93 -28.90 2.47
N PHE A 484 -9.94 -27.63 2.07
CA PHE A 484 -11.14 -26.81 2.04
C PHE A 484 -11.34 -26.27 0.63
N ALA A 485 -12.52 -26.49 0.06
CA ALA A 485 -12.91 -25.77 -1.14
C ALA A 485 -14.36 -25.30 -1.17
N GLY A 486 -14.60 -24.10 -1.71
CA GLY A 486 -15.96 -23.58 -1.89
C GLY A 486 -16.74 -23.39 -0.58
N VAL A 487 -16.04 -23.03 0.50
CA VAL A 487 -16.62 -22.81 1.84
C VAL A 487 -16.55 -21.33 2.22
N GLN A 488 -17.64 -20.79 2.78
CA GLN A 488 -17.66 -19.47 3.39
C GLN A 488 -17.45 -19.60 4.90
N LEU A 489 -16.49 -18.86 5.44
CA LEU A 489 -16.23 -18.73 6.86
C LEU A 489 -16.63 -17.33 7.33
N LYS A 490 -17.61 -17.23 8.24
CA LYS A 490 -18.17 -15.94 8.67
C LYS A 490 -18.07 -15.75 10.18
N ARG A 491 -17.51 -14.62 10.65
CA ARG A 491 -17.31 -14.35 12.08
C ARG A 491 -16.47 -15.42 12.79
N MET A 492 -15.44 -15.90 12.10
CA MET A 492 -14.50 -16.90 12.62
C MET A 492 -13.25 -16.19 13.19
N GLY A 493 -12.35 -16.95 13.79
CA GLY A 493 -11.16 -16.45 14.49
C GLY A 493 -11.50 -15.90 15.89
N GLN A 494 -10.48 -15.80 16.75
CA GLN A 494 -10.62 -15.28 18.12
C GLN A 494 -9.63 -14.15 18.35
N LYS A 495 -10.13 -12.92 18.43
CA LYS A 495 -9.29 -11.71 18.44
C LYS A 495 -8.19 -11.79 19.49
N ASN A 496 -6.95 -11.64 19.06
CA ASN A 496 -5.76 -11.63 19.90
C ASN A 496 -5.54 -12.92 20.74
N VAL A 497 -6.10 -14.06 20.31
CA VAL A 497 -5.80 -15.39 20.87
C VAL A 497 -4.97 -16.16 19.86
N LYS A 498 -3.70 -16.46 20.20
CA LYS A 498 -2.75 -17.14 19.31
C LYS A 498 -3.30 -18.49 18.82
N ALA A 499 -3.00 -18.82 17.57
CA ALA A 499 -3.39 -20.07 16.89
C ALA A 499 -4.91 -20.30 16.70
N ARG A 500 -5.79 -19.32 16.95
CA ARG A 500 -7.25 -19.48 16.85
C ARG A 500 -7.81 -18.70 15.66
N TYR A 501 -7.58 -19.23 14.46
CA TYR A 501 -7.87 -18.57 13.17
C TYR A 501 -8.94 -19.33 12.35
N PRO A 502 -9.60 -18.69 11.37
CA PRO A 502 -10.64 -19.33 10.56
C PRO A 502 -10.18 -20.62 9.87
N LEU A 503 -9.03 -20.62 9.19
CA LEU A 503 -8.37 -21.81 8.63
C LEU A 503 -6.86 -21.75 8.91
N HIS A 504 -6.36 -22.72 9.67
CA HIS A 504 -4.98 -22.74 10.16
C HIS A 504 -4.31 -24.10 9.92
N TYR A 505 -3.32 -24.15 9.03
CA TYR A 505 -2.34 -25.25 8.96
C TYR A 505 -1.31 -25.06 10.08
N HIS A 506 -1.25 -25.99 11.03
CA HIS A 506 -0.47 -25.85 12.25
C HIS A 506 0.53 -26.99 12.43
N LEU A 507 1.80 -26.71 12.17
CA LEU A 507 2.93 -27.62 12.34
C LEU A 507 2.77 -28.92 11.53
N GLY A 508 2.22 -28.83 10.32
CA GLY A 508 2.03 -29.98 9.43
C GLY A 508 3.32 -30.50 8.80
N GLY A 509 4.42 -29.74 8.86
CA GLY A 509 5.63 -30.05 8.10
C GLY A 509 5.38 -29.93 6.60
N THR A 510 5.98 -30.81 5.80
CA THR A 510 5.70 -30.86 4.36
C THR A 510 4.48 -31.72 4.08
N LEU A 511 3.40 -31.09 3.61
CA LEU A 511 2.15 -31.76 3.23
C LEU A 511 2.11 -32.01 1.72
N ASN A 512 1.40 -33.05 1.28
CA ASN A 512 1.32 -33.43 -0.14
C ASN A 512 -0.10 -33.41 -0.69
N ASN A 513 -1.11 -33.32 0.19
CA ASN A 513 -2.51 -33.42 -0.19
C ASN A 513 -3.36 -32.31 0.45
N SER A 514 -2.79 -31.12 0.63
CA SER A 514 -3.40 -30.01 1.34
C SER A 514 -3.58 -28.76 0.48
N PHE A 515 -4.80 -28.25 0.46
CA PHE A 515 -5.13 -27.02 -0.25
C PHE A 515 -6.34 -26.31 0.36
N ILE A 516 -6.37 -24.99 0.19
CA ILE A 516 -7.54 -24.14 0.43
C ILE A 516 -7.87 -23.44 -0.88
N SER A 517 -9.04 -23.70 -1.45
CA SER A 517 -9.41 -23.13 -2.74
C SER A 517 -10.84 -22.63 -2.84
N ASP A 518 -11.08 -21.56 -3.59
CA ASP A 518 -12.44 -21.05 -3.82
C ASP A 518 -13.21 -20.65 -2.55
N CYS A 519 -12.53 -20.50 -1.39
CA CYS A 519 -13.16 -20.16 -0.12
C CYS A 519 -13.38 -18.64 0.01
N SER A 520 -14.21 -18.26 0.99
CA SER A 520 -14.36 -16.87 1.42
C SER A 520 -14.28 -16.77 2.95
N VAL A 521 -13.58 -15.77 3.47
CA VAL A 521 -13.55 -15.43 4.91
C VAL A 521 -14.09 -14.01 5.07
N THR A 522 -15.12 -13.81 5.89
CA THR A 522 -15.77 -12.50 6.07
C THR A 522 -16.01 -12.15 7.54
N ASN A 523 -15.80 -10.88 7.90
CA ASN A 523 -15.97 -10.38 9.28
C ASN A 523 -15.13 -11.20 10.28
N SER A 524 -13.88 -11.49 9.92
CA SER A 524 -13.00 -12.33 10.74
C SER A 524 -12.48 -11.56 11.95
N TYR A 525 -12.61 -12.14 13.13
CA TYR A 525 -12.11 -11.53 14.35
C TYR A 525 -10.59 -11.66 14.50
N TYR A 526 -9.96 -12.64 13.82
CA TYR A 526 -8.50 -12.75 13.81
C TYR A 526 -7.96 -13.56 12.64
N ARG A 527 -7.18 -12.93 11.75
CA ARG A 527 -6.58 -13.51 10.55
C ARG A 527 -7.60 -14.10 9.57
N CYS A 528 -7.15 -14.81 8.54
CA CYS A 528 -8.02 -15.51 7.60
C CYS A 528 -7.48 -16.92 7.32
N TYR A 529 -6.39 -16.99 6.57
CA TYR A 529 -5.75 -18.21 6.12
C TYR A 529 -4.32 -18.22 6.66
N THR A 530 -4.01 -19.18 7.51
CA THR A 530 -2.72 -19.24 8.21
C THR A 530 -1.95 -20.49 7.86
N ILE A 531 -0.67 -20.31 7.55
CA ILE A 531 0.34 -21.35 7.37
C ILE A 531 1.36 -21.17 8.49
N HIS A 532 1.43 -22.15 9.39
CA HIS A 532 2.37 -22.15 10.51
C HIS A 532 3.16 -23.45 10.50
N GLY A 533 4.49 -23.39 10.37
CA GLY A 533 5.36 -24.57 10.35
C GLY A 533 4.97 -25.61 9.30
N THR A 534 4.40 -25.16 8.19
CA THR A 534 3.81 -26.02 7.16
C THR A 534 4.29 -25.58 5.77
N ASN A 535 4.61 -26.54 4.92
CA ASN A 535 5.23 -26.35 3.61
C ASN A 535 4.45 -27.09 2.52
N ASN A 536 4.63 -26.66 1.27
CA ASN A 536 4.06 -27.31 0.07
C ASN A 536 2.51 -27.35 0.05
N VAL A 537 1.85 -26.35 0.64
CA VAL A 537 0.39 -26.20 0.55
C VAL A 537 -0.02 -25.17 -0.52
N THR A 538 -1.24 -25.31 -1.05
CA THR A 538 -1.80 -24.37 -2.03
C THR A 538 -2.96 -23.57 -1.43
N LEU A 539 -2.86 -22.24 -1.47
CA LEU A 539 -3.95 -21.31 -1.16
C LEU A 539 -4.32 -20.60 -2.46
N THR A 540 -5.49 -20.90 -3.05
CA THR A 540 -5.84 -20.31 -4.34
C THR A 540 -7.29 -19.91 -4.55
N ARG A 541 -7.54 -18.82 -5.29
CA ARG A 541 -8.90 -18.36 -5.62
C ARG A 541 -9.74 -18.06 -4.38
N ASN A 542 -9.11 -17.72 -3.27
CA ASN A 542 -9.80 -17.40 -2.04
C ASN A 542 -10.10 -15.90 -1.97
N VAL A 543 -11.15 -15.55 -1.24
CA VAL A 543 -11.52 -14.17 -0.92
C VAL A 543 -11.44 -13.99 0.59
N ALA A 544 -10.94 -12.84 1.04
CA ALA A 544 -11.07 -12.42 2.42
C ALA A 544 -11.46 -10.95 2.49
N TYR A 545 -12.39 -10.63 3.39
CA TYR A 545 -12.93 -9.28 3.54
C TYR A 545 -13.27 -8.98 5.01
N ASP A 546 -12.92 -7.78 5.49
CA ASP A 546 -13.21 -7.31 6.85
C ASP A 546 -12.63 -8.28 7.89
N ALA A 547 -11.33 -8.14 8.16
CA ALA A 547 -10.58 -9.03 9.03
C ALA A 547 -9.58 -8.29 9.91
N PHE A 548 -9.50 -8.64 11.20
CA PHE A 548 -8.49 -8.09 12.11
C PHE A 548 -7.19 -8.92 12.09
N GLY A 549 -6.04 -8.24 12.12
CA GLY A 549 -4.72 -8.86 12.05
C GLY A 549 -4.37 -9.35 10.63
N HIS A 550 -3.13 -9.81 10.43
CA HIS A 550 -2.69 -10.27 9.11
C HIS A 550 -3.57 -11.40 8.54
N CYS A 551 -4.04 -11.26 7.31
CA CYS A 551 -5.10 -12.12 6.78
C CYS A 551 -4.58 -13.42 6.13
N TYR A 552 -3.75 -13.33 5.08
CA TYR A 552 -2.96 -14.44 4.54
C TYR A 552 -1.60 -14.43 5.24
N TYR A 553 -1.42 -15.32 6.22
CA TYR A 553 -0.38 -15.19 7.24
C TYR A 553 0.57 -16.40 7.25
N LEU A 554 1.86 -16.13 7.01
CA LEU A 554 2.96 -17.08 7.24
C LEU A 554 3.58 -16.73 8.61
N GLU A 555 3.71 -17.70 9.51
CA GLU A 555 3.92 -17.39 10.94
C GLU A 555 5.39 -17.33 11.38
N ASP A 556 6.15 -18.41 11.26
CA ASP A 556 7.44 -18.55 11.97
C ASP A 556 8.67 -18.20 11.10
N GLY A 557 8.50 -18.04 9.79
CA GLY A 557 9.59 -17.78 8.83
C GLY A 557 10.22 -19.04 8.25
N VAL A 558 9.63 -20.22 8.50
CA VAL A 558 10.09 -21.53 8.00
C VAL A 558 9.19 -22.09 6.91
N GLU A 559 8.07 -21.43 6.65
CA GLU A 559 7.06 -21.81 5.69
C GLU A 559 7.56 -21.54 4.27
N VAL A 560 7.86 -22.59 3.53
CA VAL A 560 8.45 -22.56 2.19
C VAL A 560 7.69 -23.43 1.20
N ASP A 561 7.94 -23.17 -0.09
CA ASP A 561 7.38 -23.92 -1.21
C ASP A 561 5.85 -23.91 -1.27
N ASN A 562 5.20 -22.97 -0.59
CA ASN A 562 3.77 -22.77 -0.67
C ASN A 562 3.40 -22.01 -1.95
N ARG A 563 2.21 -22.30 -2.46
CA ARG A 563 1.64 -21.61 -3.62
C ARG A 563 0.45 -20.76 -3.20
N ILE A 564 0.60 -19.45 -3.27
CA ILE A 564 -0.42 -18.47 -2.90
C ILE A 564 -0.81 -17.74 -4.19
N SER A 565 -1.94 -18.13 -4.80
CA SER A 565 -2.30 -17.65 -6.14
C SER A 565 -3.77 -17.27 -6.33
N PHE A 566 -4.04 -16.18 -7.04
CA PHE A 566 -5.39 -15.73 -7.41
C PHE A 566 -6.27 -15.42 -6.20
N ASN A 567 -5.68 -15.04 -5.07
CA ASN A 567 -6.43 -14.69 -3.86
C ASN A 567 -6.71 -13.19 -3.81
N LEU A 568 -7.83 -12.80 -3.19
CA LEU A 568 -8.15 -11.43 -2.83
C LEU A 568 -8.14 -11.28 -1.31
N GLY A 569 -7.45 -10.27 -0.80
CA GLY A 569 -7.62 -9.75 0.56
C GLY A 569 -8.11 -8.30 0.50
N ALA A 570 -9.14 -7.97 1.28
CA ALA A 570 -9.71 -6.63 1.29
C ALA A 570 -10.10 -6.17 2.70
N TYR A 571 -9.90 -4.88 3.01
CA TYR A 571 -10.33 -4.22 4.24
C TYR A 571 -9.82 -4.96 5.50
N VAL A 572 -8.49 -4.95 5.68
CA VAL A 572 -7.80 -5.61 6.79
C VAL A 572 -7.42 -4.60 7.87
N HIS A 573 -7.81 -4.88 9.11
CA HIS A 573 -7.65 -4.00 10.25
C HIS A 573 -6.43 -4.35 11.09
N THR A 574 -5.71 -3.33 11.54
CA THR A 574 -4.65 -3.50 12.56
C THR A 574 -5.23 -3.89 13.92
N ILE A 575 -4.38 -4.45 14.78
CA ILE A 575 -4.70 -4.66 16.19
C ILE A 575 -3.95 -3.63 17.02
N GLY A 576 -4.70 -2.89 17.84
CA GLY A 576 -4.15 -1.79 18.62
C GLY A 576 -3.92 -0.53 17.79
N LYS A 577 -2.96 0.29 18.20
CA LYS A 577 -2.55 1.48 17.43
C LYS A 577 -1.80 1.02 16.17
N PRO A 578 -2.17 1.50 14.96
CA PRO A 578 -1.39 1.26 13.76
C PRO A 578 0.05 1.75 13.91
N ALA A 579 1.02 0.98 13.43
CA ALA A 579 2.41 1.41 13.37
C ALA A 579 2.54 2.64 12.47
N ALA A 580 3.03 3.74 13.04
CA ALA A 580 3.17 5.02 12.36
C ALA A 580 4.63 5.50 12.44
N GLY A 581 4.85 6.78 12.13
CA GLY A 581 6.16 7.44 12.27
C GLY A 581 6.42 8.46 11.17
N ALA A 582 7.15 9.52 11.52
CA ALA A 582 7.59 10.58 10.60
C ALA A 582 9.04 10.39 10.12
N SER A 583 9.58 9.18 10.25
CA SER A 583 10.95 8.88 9.82
C SER A 583 11.10 7.39 9.51
N GLN A 584 12.12 7.07 8.71
CA GLN A 584 12.49 5.70 8.36
C GLN A 584 12.79 4.80 9.58
N ILE A 585 12.95 5.31 10.80
CA ILE A 585 13.18 4.49 12.01
C ILE A 585 11.91 3.71 12.41
N GLY A 586 10.73 4.18 12.01
CA GLY A 586 9.44 3.59 12.36
C GLY A 586 9.18 3.59 13.88
N GLU A 587 8.34 2.66 14.32
CA GLU A 587 7.95 2.48 15.71
C GLU A 587 8.25 1.03 16.16
N THR A 588 8.56 0.87 17.45
CA THR A 588 8.82 -0.45 18.05
C THR A 588 7.64 -0.88 18.92
N PHE A 589 7.11 -2.07 18.64
CA PHE A 589 6.02 -2.72 19.35
C PHE A 589 6.52 -3.99 20.03
N TYR A 590 6.04 -4.22 21.24
CA TYR A 590 6.38 -5.39 22.04
C TYR A 590 5.15 -6.27 22.20
N GLN A 591 5.36 -7.58 22.23
CA GLN A 591 4.31 -8.51 22.58
C GLN A 591 3.69 -8.15 23.94
N SER A 592 2.36 -8.02 24.00
CA SER A 592 1.60 -7.80 25.23
C SER A 592 0.32 -8.64 25.26
N SER A 593 -0.45 -8.54 26.34
CA SER A 593 -1.77 -9.17 26.47
C SER A 593 -2.82 -8.61 25.49
N GLU A 594 -2.62 -7.40 24.97
CA GLU A 594 -3.49 -6.69 24.01
C GLU A 594 -2.98 -6.81 22.57
N LEU A 595 -1.71 -7.17 22.40
CA LEU A 595 -1.05 -7.33 21.11
C LEU A 595 -0.09 -8.53 21.17
N THR A 596 -0.65 -9.73 21.08
CA THR A 596 0.08 -11.00 21.24
C THR A 596 1.06 -11.29 20.11
N GLN A 597 0.83 -10.69 18.93
CA GLN A 597 1.79 -10.61 17.83
C GLN A 597 2.00 -9.12 17.52
N PRO A 598 3.14 -8.51 17.94
CA PRO A 598 3.39 -7.07 17.75
C PRO A 598 3.37 -6.61 16.30
N ALA A 599 3.61 -7.49 15.32
CA ALA A 599 3.49 -7.15 13.91
C ALA A 599 2.03 -6.86 13.46
N ASP A 600 1.02 -7.30 14.22
CA ASP A 600 -0.39 -7.00 13.90
C ASP A 600 -0.71 -5.47 14.02
N SER A 601 0.19 -4.65 14.57
CA SER A 601 0.12 -3.17 14.44
C SER A 601 0.35 -2.68 13.00
N ALA A 602 0.93 -3.53 12.15
CA ALA A 602 1.12 -3.33 10.71
C ALA A 602 0.36 -4.41 9.90
N ALA A 603 -0.83 -4.82 10.39
CA ALA A 603 -1.67 -5.84 9.74
C ALA A 603 -1.89 -5.57 8.25
N SER A 604 -1.69 -6.60 7.45
CA SER A 604 -1.65 -6.54 5.98
C SER A 604 -2.48 -7.67 5.38
N CYS A 605 -2.93 -7.50 4.13
CA CYS A 605 -3.64 -8.56 3.42
C CYS A 605 -2.77 -9.82 3.32
N PHE A 606 -1.52 -9.68 2.87
CA PHE A 606 -0.54 -10.76 2.80
C PHE A 606 0.66 -10.45 3.70
N TYR A 607 1.00 -11.37 4.60
CA TYR A 607 2.12 -11.25 5.52
C TYR A 607 3.10 -12.39 5.32
N ILE A 608 4.30 -12.04 4.85
CA ILE A 608 5.25 -12.95 4.22
C ILE A 608 6.54 -12.96 5.02
N THR A 609 6.61 -13.83 6.03
CA THR A 609 7.79 -13.99 6.90
C THR A 609 8.94 -14.73 6.24
N ASN A 610 8.67 -15.45 5.15
CA ASN A 610 9.68 -16.07 4.28
C ASN A 610 9.28 -15.92 2.80
N SER A 611 10.16 -15.31 2.01
CA SER A 611 9.92 -15.01 0.60
C SER A 611 9.99 -16.24 -0.32
N TRP A 612 10.48 -17.39 0.15
CA TRP A 612 10.65 -18.60 -0.67
C TRP A 612 9.33 -19.36 -0.93
N ASN A 613 8.37 -18.64 -1.50
CA ASN A 613 7.02 -19.08 -1.84
C ASN A 613 6.60 -18.46 -3.19
N SER A 614 5.59 -19.03 -3.85
CA SER A 614 5.07 -18.50 -5.11
C SER A 614 3.86 -17.60 -4.88
N PHE A 615 3.92 -16.34 -5.32
CA PHE A 615 2.86 -15.33 -5.23
C PHE A 615 2.39 -14.92 -6.62
N ILE A 616 1.19 -15.34 -7.03
CA ILE A 616 0.75 -15.20 -8.43
C ILE A 616 -0.66 -14.67 -8.54
N GLY A 617 -0.86 -13.54 -9.22
CA GLY A 617 -2.18 -13.01 -9.54
C GLY A 617 -3.03 -12.67 -8.31
N ASN A 618 -2.43 -12.43 -7.14
CA ASN A 618 -3.16 -12.03 -5.95
C ASN A 618 -3.48 -10.52 -5.99
N ALA A 619 -4.58 -10.13 -5.36
CA ALA A 619 -5.00 -8.75 -5.22
C ALA A 619 -5.18 -8.36 -3.74
N ALA A 620 -4.75 -7.16 -3.37
CA ALA A 620 -4.89 -6.59 -2.04
C ALA A 620 -5.57 -5.21 -2.11
N SER A 621 -6.60 -5.00 -1.28
CA SER A 621 -7.35 -3.75 -1.19
C SER A 621 -7.41 -3.30 0.27
N GLY A 622 -6.62 -2.32 0.67
CA GLY A 622 -6.55 -1.92 2.08
C GLY A 622 -5.50 -2.67 2.91
N GLY A 623 -5.55 -2.43 4.21
CA GLY A 623 -4.54 -2.86 5.18
C GLY A 623 -3.50 -1.78 5.47
N TRP A 624 -2.64 -2.04 6.46
CA TRP A 624 -1.46 -1.21 6.67
C TRP A 624 -0.55 -1.22 5.44
N ALA A 625 -0.36 -2.42 4.87
CA ALA A 625 0.13 -2.68 3.52
C ALA A 625 -0.75 -3.75 2.85
N GLY A 626 -0.70 -3.83 1.53
CA GLY A 626 -1.25 -4.96 0.78
C GLY A 626 -0.40 -6.22 0.97
N PHE A 627 0.91 -6.10 0.78
CA PHE A 627 1.89 -7.16 0.98
C PHE A 627 3.01 -6.66 1.90
N ALA A 628 3.17 -7.30 3.07
CA ALA A 628 4.23 -7.00 4.01
C ALA A 628 5.23 -8.15 4.09
N PHE A 629 6.50 -7.82 3.93
CA PHE A 629 7.63 -8.73 4.08
C PHE A 629 8.48 -8.28 5.27
N PRO A 630 8.14 -8.67 6.52
CA PRO A 630 8.98 -8.39 7.68
C PRO A 630 10.36 -9.04 7.52
N ASN A 631 11.43 -8.40 8.01
CA ASN A 631 12.69 -9.11 8.19
C ASN A 631 12.64 -10.02 9.42
N LEU A 632 13.03 -11.27 9.24
CA LEU A 632 13.28 -12.21 10.32
C LEU A 632 14.76 -12.66 10.24
N PRO A 633 15.64 -12.14 11.12
CA PRO A 633 17.03 -12.58 11.23
C PRO A 633 17.17 -14.03 11.74
N LYS A 634 16.13 -14.53 12.42
CA LYS A 634 15.95 -15.91 12.85
C LYS A 634 14.46 -16.26 12.76
N PRO A 635 14.10 -17.55 12.62
CA PRO A 635 12.73 -17.97 12.82
C PRO A 635 12.23 -17.57 14.22
N ILE A 636 10.92 -17.46 14.36
CA ILE A 636 10.27 -17.19 15.64
C ILE A 636 9.47 -18.40 16.12
N GLY A 637 8.73 -18.22 17.23
CA GLY A 637 7.75 -19.19 17.70
C GLY A 637 8.35 -20.57 17.94
N ASN A 638 7.70 -21.59 17.36
CA ASN A 638 8.04 -23.00 17.60
C ASN A 638 9.33 -23.42 16.90
N HIS A 639 9.81 -22.64 15.95
CA HIS A 639 10.96 -22.97 15.11
C HIS A 639 12.20 -22.10 15.39
N ARG A 640 12.17 -21.27 16.44
CA ARG A 640 13.25 -20.34 16.80
C ARG A 640 14.66 -20.96 16.98
N THR A 641 14.74 -22.28 17.14
CA THR A 641 15.99 -23.02 17.30
C THR A 641 16.58 -23.52 15.98
N LEU A 642 15.86 -23.40 14.85
CA LEU A 642 16.36 -23.80 13.54
C LEU A 642 17.42 -22.81 13.04
N ASN A 643 18.51 -23.35 12.49
CA ASN A 643 19.61 -22.58 11.94
C ASN A 643 19.35 -22.18 10.48
N ILE A 644 18.37 -21.31 10.27
CA ILE A 644 18.10 -20.66 8.98
C ILE A 644 17.93 -19.14 9.21
N ILE A 645 18.04 -18.35 8.15
CA ILE A 645 17.82 -16.90 8.19
C ILE A 645 16.72 -16.54 7.18
N PRO A 646 15.44 -16.44 7.61
CA PRO A 646 14.32 -16.26 6.68
C PRO A 646 14.46 -15.04 5.76
N MET A 647 14.96 -13.91 6.28
CA MET A 647 15.14 -12.68 5.47
C MET A 647 16.19 -12.79 4.34
N GLN A 648 17.01 -13.85 4.33
CA GLN A 648 18.03 -14.08 3.30
C GLN A 648 17.50 -14.86 2.09
N TYR A 649 16.30 -15.42 2.18
CA TYR A 649 15.67 -16.09 1.05
C TYR A 649 15.11 -15.05 0.06
N PRO A 650 15.46 -15.13 -1.23
CA PRO A 650 14.83 -14.29 -2.22
C PRO A 650 13.41 -14.76 -2.52
N ILE A 651 12.62 -13.93 -3.18
CA ILE A 651 11.30 -14.31 -3.64
C ILE A 651 11.41 -15.46 -4.66
N LYS A 652 10.75 -16.60 -4.38
CA LYS A 652 10.78 -17.77 -5.27
C LYS A 652 10.09 -17.49 -6.59
N GLU A 653 8.88 -16.93 -6.55
CA GLU A 653 8.13 -16.53 -7.74
C GLU A 653 7.18 -15.38 -7.39
N TRP A 654 7.24 -14.30 -8.17
CA TRP A 654 6.31 -13.18 -8.10
C TRP A 654 5.81 -12.83 -9.49
N GLN A 655 4.49 -12.91 -9.70
CA GLN A 655 3.92 -12.66 -11.02
C GLN A 655 2.47 -12.13 -10.94
N GLY A 656 2.23 -10.91 -11.42
CA GLY A 656 0.87 -10.41 -11.65
C GLY A 656 0.12 -9.97 -10.39
N ASN A 657 0.81 -9.69 -9.28
CA ASN A 657 0.13 -9.28 -8.05
C ASN A 657 -0.24 -7.79 -8.09
N THR A 658 -1.37 -7.44 -7.50
CA THR A 658 -1.90 -6.08 -7.43
C THR A 658 -2.19 -5.63 -6.00
N ALA A 659 -1.99 -4.36 -5.69
CA ALA A 659 -2.36 -3.79 -4.40
C ALA A 659 -2.82 -2.33 -4.53
N HIS A 660 -3.74 -1.92 -3.66
CA HIS A 660 -4.18 -0.54 -3.57
C HIS A 660 -4.79 -0.17 -2.22
N SER A 661 -5.06 1.13 -2.04
CA SER A 661 -5.74 1.67 -0.87
C SER A 661 -4.99 1.42 0.45
N SER A 662 -3.65 1.42 0.43
CA SER A 662 -2.83 1.11 1.61
C SER A 662 -1.52 1.90 1.65
N GLY A 663 -0.70 1.70 2.69
CA GLY A 663 0.59 2.37 2.87
C GLY A 663 0.54 3.78 3.47
N TYR A 664 -0.63 4.24 3.93
CA TYR A 664 -0.85 5.62 4.41
C TYR A 664 -0.72 5.82 5.93
N TYR A 665 -0.50 4.77 6.73
CA TYR A 665 -0.33 4.90 8.18
C TYR A 665 1.06 5.39 8.59
N PHE A 666 2.06 5.11 7.76
CA PHE A 666 3.46 5.39 7.99
C PHE A 666 3.98 6.24 6.82
N GLU A 667 4.80 7.26 7.09
CA GLU A 667 5.32 8.17 6.05
C GLU A 667 6.14 7.44 4.97
N ASP A 668 6.92 6.43 5.37
CA ASP A 668 7.62 5.52 4.45
C ASP A 668 6.84 4.21 4.19
N GLY A 669 5.53 4.21 4.48
CA GLY A 669 4.63 3.08 4.26
C GLY A 669 4.37 2.82 2.78
N ALA A 670 4.14 1.56 2.44
CA ALA A 670 3.95 1.14 1.05
C ALA A 670 2.88 0.05 0.91
N SER A 671 2.29 -0.05 -0.28
CA SER A 671 1.37 -1.15 -0.61
C SER A 671 2.08 -2.49 -0.73
N ILE A 672 3.30 -2.50 -1.25
CA ILE A 672 4.25 -3.61 -1.08
C ILE A 672 5.39 -3.09 -0.20
N TYR A 673 5.43 -3.51 1.05
CA TYR A 673 6.41 -3.07 2.03
C TYR A 673 7.38 -4.20 2.37
N VAL A 674 8.64 -4.03 1.98
CA VAL A 674 9.75 -4.94 2.32
C VAL A 674 10.67 -4.21 3.29
N GLY A 675 10.65 -4.63 4.55
CA GLY A 675 11.26 -3.89 5.65
C GLY A 675 10.75 -4.40 6.98
N GLY A 676 10.79 -3.55 8.00
CA GLY A 676 10.46 -3.93 9.36
C GLY A 676 11.38 -5.02 9.91
N ASN A 677 11.29 -5.30 11.19
CA ASN A 677 12.10 -6.33 11.83
C ASN A 677 11.29 -7.03 12.92
N LEU A 678 10.99 -8.31 12.71
CA LEU A 678 10.34 -9.15 13.71
C LEU A 678 11.39 -10.05 14.35
N THR A 679 11.62 -9.83 15.64
CA THR A 679 12.59 -10.56 16.47
C THR A 679 11.94 -11.00 17.77
N PHE A 680 12.73 -11.59 18.66
CA PHE A 680 12.31 -11.92 20.01
C PHE A 680 13.44 -11.70 21.02
N ASN A 681 13.07 -11.47 22.27
CA ASN A 681 14.02 -11.46 23.37
C ASN A 681 14.46 -12.90 23.68
N GLU A 682 15.75 -13.18 23.55
CA GLU A 682 16.34 -14.53 23.74
C GLU A 682 16.08 -15.11 25.15
N ALA A 683 15.96 -14.26 26.18
CA ALA A 683 15.77 -14.71 27.56
C ALA A 683 14.33 -15.21 27.84
N ASN A 684 13.32 -14.66 27.20
CA ASN A 684 11.91 -14.94 27.52
C ASN A 684 11.02 -15.27 26.30
N GLY A 685 11.54 -15.15 25.08
CA GLY A 685 10.81 -15.41 23.83
C GLY A 685 9.76 -14.36 23.46
N MET A 686 9.68 -13.22 24.15
CA MET A 686 8.73 -12.15 23.79
C MET A 686 9.06 -11.58 22.42
N LEU A 687 8.07 -11.53 21.53
CA LEU A 687 8.23 -10.93 20.21
C LEU A 687 8.40 -9.41 20.29
N ILE A 688 9.19 -8.88 19.37
CA ILE A 688 9.47 -7.45 19.21
C ILE A 688 9.38 -7.14 17.71
N TYR A 689 8.52 -6.21 17.33
CA TYR A 689 8.40 -5.74 15.95
C TYR A 689 8.81 -4.27 15.85
N ASN A 690 9.73 -3.97 14.96
CA ASN A 690 10.00 -2.60 14.53
C ASN A 690 9.45 -2.42 13.11
N SER A 691 8.68 -1.36 12.85
CA SER A 691 8.06 -1.10 11.54
C SER A 691 8.95 -0.34 10.55
N GLY A 692 10.16 0.05 10.95
CA GLY A 692 11.04 0.92 10.19
C GLY A 692 11.97 0.18 9.21
N ARG A 693 12.96 0.94 8.76
CA ARG A 693 14.02 0.52 7.85
C ARG A 693 14.93 -0.49 8.51
N LEU A 694 14.94 -1.70 7.95
CA LEU A 694 16.02 -2.65 8.11
C LEU A 694 16.33 -3.28 6.74
N GLY A 695 17.57 -3.09 6.28
CA GLY A 695 18.06 -3.65 5.02
C GLY A 695 18.14 -5.18 5.04
N ARG A 696 17.84 -5.82 3.91
CA ARG A 696 18.12 -7.24 3.66
C ARG A 696 19.01 -7.47 2.45
N THR A 697 19.81 -8.52 2.54
CA THR A 697 20.53 -9.12 1.41
C THR A 697 20.00 -10.52 1.20
N THR A 698 19.69 -10.89 -0.03
CA THR A 698 19.22 -12.22 -0.38
C THR A 698 20.30 -13.00 -1.11
N TYR A 699 20.30 -14.32 -0.90
CA TYR A 699 21.32 -15.22 -1.41
C TYR A 699 20.70 -16.46 -2.04
N VAL A 700 21.43 -17.14 -2.91
CA VAL A 700 21.02 -18.45 -3.43
C VAL A 700 20.69 -19.39 -2.25
N ASN A 701 19.47 -19.93 -2.25
CA ASN A 701 18.93 -20.82 -1.21
C ASN A 701 18.91 -20.23 0.22
N GLY A 702 19.00 -18.91 0.39
CA GLY A 702 19.03 -18.26 1.70
C GLY A 702 20.31 -18.51 2.50
N VAL A 703 21.40 -18.97 1.86
CA VAL A 703 22.69 -19.23 2.52
C VAL A 703 23.65 -18.10 2.22
N LYS A 704 24.03 -17.34 3.26
CA LYS A 704 25.00 -16.25 3.14
C LYS A 704 26.29 -16.72 2.48
N ASN A 705 26.56 -16.18 1.30
CA ASN A 705 27.82 -16.26 0.58
C ASN A 705 27.88 -15.05 -0.36
N GLU A 706 28.85 -14.16 -0.18
CA GLU A 706 28.96 -12.92 -0.95
C GLU A 706 29.09 -13.16 -2.46
N ASN A 707 29.58 -14.35 -2.88
CA ASN A 707 29.64 -14.74 -4.29
C ASN A 707 28.28 -15.17 -4.87
N ASN A 708 27.26 -15.35 -4.02
CA ASN A 708 25.94 -15.89 -4.36
C ASN A 708 24.81 -14.90 -3.99
N VAL A 709 25.10 -13.60 -3.96
CA VAL A 709 24.05 -12.57 -3.80
C VAL A 709 23.09 -12.66 -4.99
N VAL A 710 21.79 -12.59 -4.71
CA VAL A 710 20.72 -12.66 -5.72
C VAL A 710 19.86 -11.41 -5.59
N PHE A 711 19.28 -10.95 -6.70
CA PHE A 711 18.31 -9.86 -6.67
C PHE A 711 16.95 -10.41 -6.28
N ASP A 712 16.26 -9.75 -5.33
CA ASP A 712 14.81 -9.92 -5.26
C ASP A 712 14.20 -9.41 -6.56
N ARG A 713 13.11 -10.04 -7.01
CA ARG A 713 12.51 -9.72 -8.30
C ARG A 713 10.99 -9.72 -8.26
N LEU A 714 10.40 -8.59 -8.65
CA LEU A 714 8.97 -8.41 -8.81
C LEU A 714 8.63 -8.33 -10.30
N ASN A 715 8.05 -9.39 -10.87
CA ASN A 715 7.58 -9.37 -12.25
C ASN A 715 6.08 -9.04 -12.34
N ASN A 716 5.72 -8.18 -13.30
CA ASN A 716 4.32 -7.86 -13.62
C ASN A 716 3.53 -7.41 -12.38
N THR A 717 3.90 -6.27 -11.81
CA THR A 717 3.29 -5.74 -10.57
C THR A 717 2.48 -4.50 -10.88
N LYS A 718 1.24 -4.42 -10.36
CA LYS A 718 0.39 -3.23 -10.56
C LYS A 718 -0.09 -2.66 -9.24
N ILE A 719 0.20 -1.38 -8.99
CA ILE A 719 -0.10 -0.72 -7.72
C ILE A 719 -0.79 0.60 -7.98
N PHE A 720 -1.85 0.91 -7.23
CA PHE A 720 -2.55 2.17 -7.38
C PHE A 720 -3.06 2.70 -6.04
N LEU A 721 -3.43 3.98 -5.96
CA LEU A 721 -4.00 4.58 -4.74
C LEU A 721 -3.18 4.25 -3.48
N SER A 722 -1.87 4.52 -3.51
CA SER A 722 -0.94 4.20 -2.42
C SER A 722 -0.07 5.39 -2.06
N ASN A 723 0.54 5.36 -0.86
CA ASN A 723 1.63 6.28 -0.54
C ASN A 723 2.82 5.96 -1.44
N LEU A 724 3.62 4.97 -1.03
CA LEU A 724 4.60 4.32 -1.86
C LEU A 724 3.95 3.09 -2.50
N GLY A 725 4.11 2.90 -3.80
CA GLY A 725 3.64 1.68 -4.44
C GLY A 725 4.44 0.47 -3.95
N VAL A 726 5.77 0.54 -4.08
CA VAL A 726 6.73 -0.42 -3.52
C VAL A 726 7.75 0.30 -2.64
N GLY A 727 7.85 -0.09 -1.38
CA GLY A 727 8.92 0.34 -0.47
C GLY A 727 9.84 -0.85 -0.18
N TYR A 728 11.11 -0.76 -0.58
CA TYR A 728 12.06 -1.87 -0.45
C TYR A 728 13.33 -1.45 0.30
N TRP A 729 13.46 -1.91 1.54
CA TRP A 729 14.67 -1.77 2.34
C TRP A 729 15.57 -2.99 2.16
N GLY A 730 16.42 -2.98 1.14
CA GLY A 730 17.39 -4.04 0.89
C GLY A 730 18.53 -3.60 -0.03
N GLU A 731 19.37 -4.58 -0.41
CA GLU A 731 20.62 -4.31 -1.13
C GLU A 731 20.53 -4.54 -2.65
N ASN A 732 19.59 -5.38 -3.12
CA ASN A 732 19.48 -5.73 -4.55
C ASN A 732 18.02 -6.02 -4.93
N ILE A 733 17.45 -5.27 -5.87
CA ILE A 733 16.05 -5.42 -6.33
C ILE A 733 15.88 -5.12 -7.82
N GLU A 734 15.10 -5.96 -8.48
CA GLU A 734 14.61 -5.73 -9.85
C GLU A 734 13.08 -5.69 -9.86
N ILE A 735 12.52 -4.67 -10.53
CA ILE A 735 11.08 -4.60 -10.82
C ILE A 735 10.92 -4.54 -12.33
N VAL A 736 10.34 -5.60 -12.91
CA VAL A 736 10.25 -5.78 -14.36
C VAL A 736 8.79 -5.98 -14.77
N GLY A 737 8.25 -5.04 -15.54
CA GLY A 737 6.80 -4.99 -15.79
C GLY A 737 6.12 -4.36 -14.59
N TYR A 738 6.02 -3.04 -14.56
CA TYR A 738 5.43 -2.29 -13.45
C TYR A 738 4.38 -1.30 -13.93
N GLU A 739 3.18 -1.34 -13.37
CA GLU A 739 2.10 -0.40 -13.70
C GLU A 739 1.65 0.33 -12.42
N SER A 740 1.82 1.65 -12.39
CA SER A 740 1.54 2.49 -11.22
C SER A 740 0.58 3.61 -11.57
N HIS A 741 -0.49 3.80 -10.78
CA HIS A 741 -1.45 4.87 -11.01
C HIS A 741 -1.86 5.56 -9.70
N ASP A 742 -1.89 6.88 -9.67
CA ASP A 742 -2.39 7.67 -8.53
C ASP A 742 -1.73 7.30 -7.19
N ASN A 743 -0.43 7.00 -7.24
CA ASN A 743 0.40 6.81 -6.05
C ASN A 743 1.12 8.13 -5.72
N THR A 744 1.36 8.42 -4.44
CA THR A 744 2.19 9.58 -4.07
C THR A 744 3.58 9.45 -4.70
N ARG A 745 4.16 8.25 -4.58
CA ARG A 745 5.37 7.87 -5.31
C ARG A 745 5.26 6.40 -5.72
N PRO A 746 5.55 6.02 -6.97
CA PRO A 746 5.40 4.65 -7.44
C PRO A 746 6.28 3.68 -6.66
N VAL A 747 7.53 4.04 -6.38
CA VAL A 747 8.49 3.17 -5.73
C VAL A 747 9.50 3.96 -4.90
N SER A 748 10.01 3.36 -3.83
CA SER A 748 11.17 3.80 -3.07
C SER A 748 12.06 2.59 -2.80
N LEU A 749 13.18 2.52 -3.52
CA LEU A 749 13.99 1.31 -3.64
C LEU A 749 15.43 1.63 -3.23
N PHE A 750 16.08 0.68 -2.55
CA PHE A 750 17.42 0.84 -2.00
C PHE A 750 18.39 -0.23 -2.54
N GLY A 751 19.69 0.07 -2.43
CA GLY A 751 20.77 -0.77 -2.93
C GLY A 751 20.96 -0.66 -4.45
N ASN A 752 21.19 -1.78 -5.11
CA ASN A 752 21.24 -1.91 -6.57
C ASN A 752 19.82 -2.10 -7.11
N VAL A 753 19.33 -1.11 -7.84
CA VAL A 753 17.94 -0.97 -8.24
C VAL A 753 17.82 -0.94 -9.75
N TRP A 754 16.99 -1.83 -10.30
CA TRP A 754 16.56 -1.76 -11.69
C TRP A 754 15.04 -1.72 -11.80
N LEU A 755 14.50 -0.57 -12.23
CA LEU A 755 13.11 -0.42 -12.64
C LEU A 755 13.03 -0.50 -14.16
N HIS A 756 12.38 -1.53 -14.69
CA HIS A 756 12.33 -1.80 -16.12
C HIS A 756 10.93 -2.10 -16.63
N ASN A 757 10.63 -1.62 -17.85
CA ASN A 757 9.35 -1.86 -18.52
C ASN A 757 8.18 -1.41 -17.62
N ALA A 758 8.07 -0.11 -17.42
CA ALA A 758 7.13 0.48 -16.48
C ALA A 758 6.21 1.53 -17.09
N LEU A 759 4.99 1.65 -16.55
CA LEU A 759 4.05 2.74 -16.79
C LEU A 759 3.75 3.39 -15.44
N VAL A 760 4.14 4.65 -15.29
CA VAL A 760 3.90 5.44 -14.08
C VAL A 760 2.99 6.60 -14.45
N ASN A 761 1.74 6.53 -14.00
CA ASN A 761 0.72 7.53 -14.24
C ASN A 761 0.44 8.34 -12.98
N GLY A 762 0.78 9.63 -12.99
CA GLY A 762 0.57 10.53 -11.85
C GLY A 762 -0.91 10.79 -11.54
N GLN A 763 -1.75 10.86 -12.57
CA GLN A 763 -3.19 11.11 -12.45
C GLN A 763 -3.97 10.28 -13.49
N SER A 764 -4.85 9.39 -13.03
CA SER A 764 -5.79 8.63 -13.88
C SER A 764 -7.09 9.38 -14.11
N GLY A 765 -8.00 8.77 -14.88
CA GLY A 765 -9.38 9.22 -15.00
C GLY A 765 -10.21 9.12 -13.72
N ASN A 766 -9.70 8.56 -12.62
CA ASN A 766 -10.45 8.40 -11.37
C ASN A 766 -10.75 9.75 -10.72
N ILE A 767 -12.00 10.19 -10.83
CA ILE A 767 -12.50 11.45 -10.30
C ILE A 767 -12.35 11.59 -8.77
N LEU A 768 -12.19 10.48 -8.04
CA LEU A 768 -11.98 10.49 -6.58
C LEU A 768 -10.58 10.98 -6.18
N THR A 769 -9.62 11.02 -7.11
CA THR A 769 -8.22 11.37 -6.82
C THR A 769 -7.84 12.80 -7.24
N LYS A 770 -8.62 13.43 -8.12
CA LYS A 770 -8.30 14.75 -8.69
C LYS A 770 -8.16 15.88 -7.66
N ASN A 771 -8.88 15.76 -6.54
CA ASN A 771 -8.87 16.75 -5.45
C ASN A 771 -8.19 16.21 -4.18
N SER A 772 -7.45 15.12 -4.28
CA SER A 772 -6.80 14.51 -3.12
C SER A 772 -5.56 15.30 -2.70
N GLU A 773 -5.24 15.31 -1.40
CA GLU A 773 -4.07 15.99 -0.80
C GLU A 773 -2.71 15.43 -1.27
N THR A 774 -2.69 14.44 -2.15
CA THR A 774 -1.48 13.69 -2.46
C THR A 774 -0.72 14.32 -3.61
N THR A 775 0.47 14.81 -3.30
CA THR A 775 1.53 15.13 -4.27
C THR A 775 1.90 13.88 -5.08
N ARG A 776 2.34 14.03 -6.32
CA ARG A 776 2.59 12.91 -7.24
C ARG A 776 3.99 12.98 -7.84
N GLN A 777 4.88 12.10 -7.43
CA GLN A 777 6.23 12.02 -7.99
C GLN A 777 6.43 10.79 -8.87
N GLY A 778 7.22 10.93 -9.94
CA GLY A 778 7.56 9.82 -10.83
C GLY A 778 8.64 8.92 -10.25
N PHE A 779 9.75 9.47 -9.81
CA PHE A 779 10.81 8.77 -9.09
C PHE A 779 11.67 9.79 -8.34
N ARG A 780 12.06 9.45 -7.12
CA ARG A 780 12.99 10.25 -6.31
C ARG A 780 14.31 9.52 -6.21
N PHE A 781 15.34 10.03 -6.86
CA PHE A 781 16.70 9.50 -6.71
C PHE A 781 17.21 9.73 -5.29
N TYR A 782 17.87 8.71 -4.74
CA TYR A 782 18.47 8.80 -3.42
C TYR A 782 19.80 9.56 -3.46
N ASP A 783 20.23 10.05 -2.31
CA ASP A 783 21.41 10.92 -2.17
C ASP A 783 22.71 10.15 -1.89
N PHE A 784 22.68 8.84 -1.60
CA PHE A 784 23.90 8.16 -1.13
C PHE A 784 23.90 6.63 -1.33
N TYR A 785 24.93 6.09 -2.00
CA TYR A 785 25.20 4.65 -2.19
C TYR A 785 24.11 3.77 -2.82
N VAL A 786 23.04 4.34 -3.36
CA VAL A 786 21.96 3.59 -4.02
C VAL A 786 22.12 3.70 -5.53
N GLN A 787 22.59 2.64 -6.18
CA GLN A 787 22.74 2.60 -7.64
C GLN A 787 21.40 2.29 -8.31
N THR A 788 20.84 3.26 -9.03
CA THR A 788 19.52 3.16 -9.66
C THR A 788 19.60 3.29 -11.17
N ILE A 789 19.05 2.31 -11.89
CA ILE A 789 18.78 2.38 -13.32
C ILE A 789 17.27 2.31 -13.55
N ILE A 790 16.71 3.32 -14.21
CA ILE A 790 15.32 3.33 -14.70
C ILE A 790 15.34 3.18 -16.22
N SER A 791 14.59 2.22 -16.76
CA SER A 791 14.63 1.99 -18.20
C SER A 791 13.33 1.50 -18.82
N ASN A 792 13.07 1.91 -20.07
CA ASN A 792 11.83 1.55 -20.77
C ASN A 792 10.59 1.92 -19.93
N THR A 793 10.52 3.18 -19.52
CA THR A 793 9.48 3.67 -18.60
C THR A 793 8.69 4.80 -19.25
N ILE A 794 7.37 4.68 -19.20
CA ILE A 794 6.43 5.73 -19.61
C ILE A 794 6.00 6.49 -18.36
N PHE A 795 6.26 7.79 -18.30
CA PHE A 795 5.68 8.69 -17.30
C PHE A 795 4.51 9.45 -17.91
N ARG A 796 3.35 9.39 -17.26
CA ARG A 796 2.08 9.92 -17.78
C ARG A 796 1.39 10.85 -16.79
N ASN A 797 0.80 11.94 -17.28
CA ASN A 797 -0.10 12.82 -16.52
C ASN A 797 0.50 13.42 -15.23
N PHE A 798 1.73 13.94 -15.31
CA PHE A 798 2.33 14.75 -14.24
C PHE A 798 2.08 16.23 -14.53
N ILE A 799 1.03 16.78 -13.92
CA ILE A 799 0.57 18.17 -14.15
C ILE A 799 0.75 18.97 -12.86
N HIS A 800 1.35 20.15 -12.98
CA HIS A 800 1.61 21.07 -11.87
C HIS A 800 0.39 21.23 -10.94
N SER A 801 0.62 21.07 -9.64
CA SER A 801 -0.35 21.31 -8.59
C SER A 801 -0.32 22.78 -8.17
N THR A 802 -1.46 23.46 -8.23
CA THR A 802 -1.59 24.86 -7.78
C THR A 802 -1.34 25.04 -6.28
N ALA A 803 -1.39 23.94 -5.50
CA ALA A 803 -1.10 23.95 -4.07
C ALA A 803 0.40 23.79 -3.76
N ALA A 804 1.22 23.39 -4.74
CA ALA A 804 2.64 23.15 -4.52
C ALA A 804 3.41 24.48 -4.39
N THR A 805 4.08 24.65 -3.24
CA THR A 805 4.95 25.81 -3.01
C THR A 805 6.41 25.54 -3.35
N LYS A 806 6.78 24.25 -3.35
CA LYS A 806 8.11 23.73 -3.64
C LYS A 806 8.05 22.63 -4.70
N ARG A 807 9.21 22.34 -5.29
CA ARG A 807 9.33 21.36 -6.38
C ARG A 807 9.21 19.92 -5.90
N ASP A 808 9.58 19.65 -4.66
CA ASP A 808 9.42 18.35 -4.01
C ASP A 808 7.98 18.10 -3.53
N GLU A 809 7.16 19.14 -3.38
CA GLU A 809 5.72 19.09 -3.11
C GLU A 809 4.88 19.05 -4.40
N ASP A 810 5.50 19.25 -5.57
CA ASP A 810 4.80 19.31 -6.85
C ASP A 810 4.69 17.95 -7.56
N ASN A 811 3.80 17.89 -8.54
CA ASN A 811 3.61 16.74 -9.40
C ASN A 811 4.70 16.66 -10.47
N VAL A 812 5.86 16.11 -10.12
CA VAL A 812 7.07 16.09 -10.94
C VAL A 812 7.57 14.66 -11.17
N VAL A 813 8.08 14.38 -12.37
CA VAL A 813 8.62 13.06 -12.70
C VAL A 813 9.90 12.77 -11.92
N ILE A 814 11.02 13.44 -12.20
CA ILE A 814 12.32 13.16 -11.58
C ILE A 814 12.60 14.19 -10.49
N THR A 815 12.77 13.70 -9.27
CA THR A 815 13.25 14.47 -8.11
C THR A 815 14.44 13.77 -7.48
N ALA A 816 15.06 14.39 -6.48
CA ALA A 816 16.10 13.78 -5.67
C ALA A 816 15.98 14.19 -4.21
N THR A 817 16.59 13.39 -3.33
CA THR A 817 16.83 13.81 -1.96
C THR A 817 17.88 14.93 -1.93
N THR A 818 17.52 16.11 -1.45
CA THR A 818 18.36 17.32 -1.50
C THR A 818 18.53 18.01 -0.13
N PHE A 819 18.21 17.35 0.99
CA PHE A 819 18.19 17.99 2.30
C PHE A 819 19.50 17.87 3.11
N SER A 820 20.44 17.01 2.72
CA SER A 820 21.64 16.70 3.53
C SER A 820 22.92 17.33 2.96
N ASP A 821 23.80 17.84 3.82
CA ASP A 821 25.21 18.13 3.46
C ASP A 821 26.17 16.99 3.87
N VAL A 822 25.69 15.98 4.61
CA VAL A 822 26.49 14.80 4.97
C VAL A 822 26.38 13.73 3.88
N PHE A 823 25.16 13.46 3.43
CA PHE A 823 24.86 12.48 2.39
C PHE A 823 24.88 13.19 1.03
N LYS A 824 25.91 12.91 0.24
CA LYS A 824 26.16 13.57 -1.06
C LYS A 824 26.17 12.54 -2.19
N PRO A 825 25.38 12.72 -3.26
CA PRO A 825 25.25 11.70 -4.29
C PRO A 825 26.53 11.57 -5.09
N GLN A 826 27.00 10.33 -5.20
CA GLN A 826 28.01 9.94 -6.17
C GLN A 826 27.37 9.84 -7.57
N PHE A 827 28.05 9.24 -8.55
CA PHE A 827 27.44 8.88 -9.82
C PHE A 827 26.68 7.57 -9.66
N ILE A 828 25.44 7.64 -9.19
CA ILE A 828 24.64 6.48 -8.76
C ILE A 828 23.28 6.39 -9.44
N SER A 829 22.95 7.29 -10.35
CA SER A 829 21.60 7.38 -10.96
C SER A 829 21.68 7.45 -12.47
N ALA A 830 20.87 6.66 -13.16
CA ALA A 830 20.77 6.70 -14.62
C ALA A 830 19.36 6.34 -15.15
N THR A 831 19.04 6.88 -16.32
CA THR A 831 17.82 6.62 -17.07
C THR A 831 18.13 6.18 -18.49
N LYS A 832 17.23 5.43 -19.13
CA LYS A 832 17.32 5.10 -20.57
C LYS A 832 15.96 4.76 -21.15
N ASN A 833 15.67 5.15 -22.39
CA ASN A 833 14.43 4.86 -23.08
C ASN A 833 13.19 5.27 -22.26
N ILE A 834 13.14 6.55 -21.88
CA ILE A 834 12.04 7.17 -21.16
C ILE A 834 11.07 7.82 -22.14
N THR A 835 9.77 7.67 -21.89
CA THR A 835 8.71 8.30 -22.69
C THR A 835 7.82 9.15 -21.80
N PHE A 836 7.48 10.35 -22.24
CA PHE A 836 6.54 11.23 -21.55
C PHE A 836 5.21 11.33 -22.31
N GLN A 837 4.10 11.20 -21.59
CA GLN A 837 2.76 11.32 -22.14
C GLN A 837 1.97 12.33 -21.31
N ASN A 838 1.60 13.47 -21.91
CA ASN A 838 0.91 14.55 -21.18
C ASN A 838 1.68 14.98 -19.91
N VAL A 839 2.98 15.24 -20.07
CA VAL A 839 3.86 15.80 -19.04
C VAL A 839 4.45 17.09 -19.62
N PRO A 840 4.08 18.27 -19.11
CA PRO A 840 4.70 19.52 -19.48
C PRO A 840 6.20 19.49 -19.21
N GLN A 841 6.99 20.22 -20.00
CA GLN A 841 8.45 20.25 -19.85
C GLN A 841 8.85 20.63 -18.42
N SER A 842 8.17 21.60 -17.82
CA SER A 842 8.41 22.03 -16.43
C SER A 842 8.25 20.92 -15.40
N GLN A 843 7.55 19.82 -15.68
CA GLN A 843 7.30 18.73 -14.72
C GLN A 843 8.22 17.52 -14.90
N ILE A 844 9.19 17.58 -15.82
CA ILE A 844 10.09 16.45 -16.07
C ILE A 844 11.15 16.32 -14.97
N ILE A 845 11.85 17.41 -14.62
CA ILE A 845 12.85 17.43 -13.54
C ILE A 845 12.51 18.55 -12.56
N GLY A 846 12.35 18.19 -11.28
CA GLY A 846 12.13 19.11 -10.17
C GLY A 846 13.30 19.07 -9.22
N HIS A 847 14.42 19.65 -9.65
CA HIS A 847 15.52 19.95 -8.75
C HIS A 847 15.14 21.14 -7.87
N GLU A 848 15.05 20.92 -6.57
CA GLU A 848 14.80 21.99 -5.62
C GLU A 848 16.11 22.61 -5.15
N ASP A 849 16.17 23.94 -5.20
CA ASP A 849 17.24 24.72 -4.59
C ASP A 849 17.01 24.88 -3.09
N VAL A 850 17.01 23.75 -2.36
CA VAL A 850 16.98 23.77 -0.89
C VAL A 850 18.33 24.26 -0.40
N ALA A 851 18.30 25.35 0.40
CA ALA A 851 19.36 25.89 1.23
C ALA A 851 20.72 25.17 1.11
N ASN A 852 21.55 25.55 0.12
CA ASN A 852 22.97 25.17 -0.03
C ASN A 852 23.38 23.83 0.63
N SER A 853 22.68 22.73 0.35
CA SER A 853 23.07 21.42 0.86
C SER A 853 24.04 20.73 -0.11
N GLY A 854 24.89 19.86 0.42
CA GLY A 854 25.80 19.04 -0.39
C GLY A 854 25.06 18.14 -1.38
N SER A 855 23.96 17.52 -0.96
CA SER A 855 23.09 16.71 -1.82
C SER A 855 22.47 17.52 -2.96
N SER A 856 22.01 18.76 -2.71
CA SER A 856 21.49 19.63 -3.75
C SER A 856 22.58 20.04 -4.75
N ARG A 857 23.73 20.53 -4.26
CA ARG A 857 24.85 20.95 -5.14
C ARG A 857 25.40 19.81 -5.98
N LEU A 858 25.34 18.57 -5.50
CA LEU A 858 25.94 17.42 -6.17
C LEU A 858 24.93 16.50 -6.85
N PHE A 859 23.64 16.85 -6.84
CA PHE A 859 22.61 16.13 -7.60
C PHE A 859 23.06 15.94 -9.05
N ASN A 860 23.01 14.68 -9.51
CA ASN A 860 23.37 14.31 -10.86
C ASN A 860 22.70 12.99 -11.28
N PHE A 861 22.53 12.80 -12.58
CA PHE A 861 22.23 11.50 -13.18
C PHE A 861 22.65 11.44 -14.66
N LEU A 862 22.78 10.22 -15.18
CA LEU A 862 23.02 9.98 -16.60
C LEU A 862 21.69 9.73 -17.33
N ASP A 863 21.33 10.61 -18.26
CA ASP A 863 20.34 10.32 -19.29
C ASP A 863 21.01 9.55 -20.43
N GLY A 864 20.97 8.22 -20.33
CA GLY A 864 21.81 7.30 -21.08
C GLY A 864 21.60 7.28 -22.60
N ASP A 865 20.53 7.89 -23.09
CA ASP A 865 20.22 8.03 -24.52
C ASP A 865 19.55 9.36 -24.87
N GLY A 866 19.55 10.33 -23.95
CA GLY A 866 18.92 11.64 -24.17
C GLY A 866 17.39 11.62 -24.11
N SER A 867 16.75 10.51 -23.75
CA SER A 867 15.28 10.38 -23.76
C SER A 867 14.56 11.21 -22.70
N VAL A 868 15.23 11.55 -21.59
CA VAL A 868 14.69 12.46 -20.57
C VAL A 868 14.81 13.91 -21.04
N THR A 869 15.94 14.24 -21.67
CA THR A 869 16.37 15.63 -21.87
C THR A 869 16.17 16.15 -23.29
N SER A 870 15.78 15.30 -24.25
CA SER A 870 15.67 15.66 -25.66
C SER A 870 14.65 16.74 -25.95
N SER A 871 13.58 16.88 -25.15
CA SER A 871 12.59 17.95 -25.33
C SER A 871 13.19 19.34 -25.10
N PHE A 872 14.17 19.44 -24.19
CA PHE A 872 14.88 20.68 -23.89
C PHE A 872 16.10 20.88 -24.80
N THR A 873 16.89 19.82 -25.02
CA THR A 873 18.17 19.92 -25.74
C THR A 873 18.04 19.81 -27.27
N GLY A 874 16.97 19.20 -27.77
CA GLY A 874 16.82 18.82 -29.18
C GLY A 874 17.74 17.69 -29.62
N LYS A 875 18.29 16.89 -28.68
CA LYS A 875 19.35 15.88 -28.94
C LYS A 875 18.94 14.44 -28.57
N PRO A 876 17.90 13.85 -29.20
CA PRO A 876 17.53 12.47 -28.94
C PRO A 876 18.63 11.49 -29.37
N GLY A 877 18.80 10.40 -28.62
CA GLY A 877 19.81 9.36 -28.89
C GLY A 877 21.23 9.70 -28.45
N ILE A 878 21.47 10.91 -27.93
CA ILE A 878 22.79 11.35 -27.46
C ILE A 878 22.80 11.32 -25.93
N PRO A 879 23.63 10.48 -25.29
CA PRO A 879 23.71 10.42 -23.83
C PRO A 879 24.07 11.79 -23.22
N GLN A 880 23.34 12.21 -22.19
CA GLN A 880 23.53 13.48 -21.48
C GLN A 880 23.87 13.26 -20.00
N ILE A 881 24.77 14.07 -19.46
CA ILE A 881 24.96 14.22 -18.02
C ILE A 881 24.05 15.37 -17.57
N VAL A 882 23.19 15.11 -16.58
CA VAL A 882 22.41 16.13 -15.89
C VAL A 882 23.07 16.39 -14.54
N GLY A 883 23.33 17.65 -14.23
CA GLY A 883 23.90 18.09 -12.96
C GLY A 883 23.14 19.29 -12.40
N SER A 884 23.19 19.49 -11.08
CA SER A 884 22.47 20.55 -10.37
C SER A 884 22.75 21.98 -10.88
N HIS A 885 22.18 23.00 -10.22
CA HIS A 885 22.27 24.40 -10.64
C HIS A 885 23.68 25.02 -10.60
N VAL A 886 24.63 24.45 -9.86
CA VAL A 886 25.96 25.06 -9.67
C VAL A 886 26.80 25.00 -10.95
N SER A 887 27.59 26.06 -11.20
CA SER A 887 28.43 26.18 -12.41
C SER A 887 29.51 25.09 -12.52
N TRP A 888 29.80 24.37 -11.43
CA TRP A 888 30.60 23.14 -11.40
C TRP A 888 30.18 22.10 -12.44
N TRP A 889 28.88 22.03 -12.79
CA TRP A 889 28.37 21.07 -13.77
C TRP A 889 28.49 21.54 -15.23
N LYS A 890 28.84 22.80 -15.48
CA LYS A 890 29.09 23.34 -16.83
C LYS A 890 30.52 22.99 -17.27
N PHE A 891 30.80 21.77 -17.70
CA PHE A 891 32.19 21.36 -17.96
C PHE A 891 32.70 21.61 -19.40
N ASP A 892 31.83 21.85 -20.37
CA ASP A 892 32.21 22.21 -21.75
C ASP A 892 31.11 23.03 -22.45
N ASP A 893 31.31 23.35 -23.73
CA ASP A 893 30.40 24.19 -24.51
C ASP A 893 29.12 23.46 -24.96
N SER A 894 29.01 22.15 -24.71
CA SER A 894 27.78 21.41 -24.99
C SER A 894 26.70 21.60 -23.93
N CYS A 895 27.09 22.14 -22.76
CA CYS A 895 26.24 22.34 -21.60
C CYS A 895 25.20 23.45 -21.80
N LEU A 896 23.93 23.11 -21.62
CA LEU A 896 22.79 24.02 -21.64
C LEU A 896 22.17 24.09 -20.23
N PHE A 897 21.83 25.29 -19.76
CA PHE A 897 21.14 25.47 -18.48
C PHE A 897 19.64 25.54 -18.69
N SER A 898 18.88 24.65 -18.04
CA SER A 898 17.43 24.71 -18.02
C SER A 898 16.96 25.50 -16.82
N THR A 899 16.33 26.65 -17.05
CA THR A 899 15.74 27.47 -15.98
C THR A 899 14.49 26.83 -15.37
N GLU A 900 13.77 26.00 -16.12
CA GLU A 900 12.59 25.28 -15.63
C GLU A 900 12.96 24.14 -14.68
N TRP A 901 14.10 23.50 -14.94
CA TRP A 901 14.57 22.35 -14.17
C TRP A 901 15.62 22.73 -13.12
N ASN A 902 16.22 23.92 -13.26
CA ASN A 902 17.34 24.41 -12.45
C ASN A 902 18.57 23.46 -12.48
N VAL A 903 18.96 23.01 -13.68
CA VAL A 903 20.05 22.05 -13.91
C VAL A 903 20.85 22.37 -15.16
N TRP A 904 22.11 21.93 -15.18
CA TRP A 904 22.93 21.84 -16.40
C TRP A 904 22.71 20.50 -17.10
N VAL A 905 22.56 20.53 -18.42
CA VAL A 905 22.45 19.35 -19.28
C VAL A 905 23.56 19.40 -20.33
N CYS A 906 24.48 18.43 -20.28
CA CYS A 906 25.68 18.42 -21.11
C CYS A 906 25.82 17.09 -21.88
N ASN A 907 26.40 17.12 -23.07
CA ASN A 907 26.69 15.88 -23.79
C ASN A 907 27.68 15.05 -22.97
N LYS A 908 27.41 13.76 -22.77
CA LYS A 908 28.36 12.86 -22.09
C LYS A 908 29.66 12.72 -22.88
N GLY A 909 29.57 12.45 -24.18
CA GLY A 909 30.75 12.15 -25.02
C GLY A 909 31.63 11.05 -24.41
N THR A 910 32.91 11.34 -24.22
CA THR A 910 33.89 10.47 -23.54
C THR A 910 34.07 10.80 -22.06
N LYS A 911 33.27 11.71 -21.50
CA LYS A 911 33.33 12.10 -20.09
C LYS A 911 32.67 11.05 -19.21
N GLY A 912 33.26 10.80 -18.05
CA GLY A 912 32.64 10.06 -16.96
C GLY A 912 32.39 10.95 -15.77
N LEU A 913 32.01 10.34 -14.67
CA LEU A 913 31.79 11.02 -13.40
C LEU A 913 32.60 10.32 -12.33
N ALA A 914 33.09 11.11 -11.38
CA ALA A 914 33.93 10.64 -10.30
C ALA A 914 33.55 11.31 -8.99
N ASN A 915 33.84 10.62 -7.88
CA ASN A 915 33.66 11.11 -6.52
C ASN A 915 34.97 10.92 -5.73
N ILE A 916 35.35 11.97 -4.99
CA ILE A 916 36.44 11.94 -4.01
C ILE A 916 36.00 12.56 -2.69
N GLU A 917 36.64 12.15 -1.61
CA GLU A 917 36.47 12.74 -0.28
C GLU A 917 37.82 13.27 0.24
N PHE A 918 37.89 14.55 0.58
CA PHE A 918 39.02 15.12 1.32
C PHE A 918 38.84 14.81 2.81
N TRP A 919 39.84 14.16 3.40
CA TRP A 919 39.87 13.85 4.82
C TRP A 919 41.06 14.56 5.46
N VAL A 920 40.79 15.33 6.51
CA VAL A 920 41.80 16.02 7.31
C VAL A 920 41.61 15.54 8.74
N PRO A 921 42.51 14.69 9.26
CA PRO A 921 42.29 14.05 10.56
C PRO A 921 41.95 15.04 11.68
N GLY A 922 40.91 14.72 12.46
CA GLY A 922 40.34 15.55 13.51
C GLY A 922 39.58 16.80 13.05
N PHE A 923 39.41 17.02 11.74
CA PHE A 923 38.81 18.25 11.21
C PHE A 923 37.75 18.03 10.12
N MET A 924 38.09 17.27 9.09
CA MET A 924 37.19 16.78 8.03
C MET A 924 37.21 15.25 8.08
N GLU A 925 36.25 14.68 8.79
CA GLU A 925 36.12 13.24 8.94
C GLU A 925 34.66 12.89 8.83
N ARG A 926 34.37 11.76 8.19
CA ARG A 926 33.00 11.31 7.97
C ARG A 926 32.26 11.01 9.29
N GLU A 927 32.97 10.53 10.31
CA GLU A 927 32.41 10.24 11.63
C GLU A 927 32.02 11.50 12.43
N LEU A 928 32.41 12.68 11.94
CA LEU A 928 32.17 13.96 12.58
C LEU A 928 31.20 14.80 11.76
N GLU A 929 29.90 14.52 11.83
CA GLU A 929 28.87 15.35 11.23
C GLU A 929 29.03 16.82 11.68
N GLN A 930 29.16 17.72 10.70
CA GLN A 930 29.30 19.16 10.92
C GLN A 930 28.09 19.91 10.38
N ASP A 931 27.93 21.13 10.88
CA ASP A 931 26.93 22.08 10.37
C ASP A 931 27.03 22.21 8.83
N PRO A 932 25.91 22.10 8.08
CA PRO A 932 25.86 22.30 6.63
C PRO A 932 26.50 23.60 6.13
N ASP A 933 26.52 24.66 6.95
CA ASP A 933 27.14 25.96 6.64
C ASP A 933 28.64 26.02 6.98
N SER A 934 29.26 24.89 7.33
CA SER A 934 30.71 24.80 7.61
C SER A 934 31.56 24.89 6.34
N TYR A 935 31.49 26.01 5.63
CA TYR A 935 32.26 26.28 4.42
C TYR A 935 33.74 26.44 4.75
N ILE A 936 34.58 25.67 4.05
CA ILE A 936 36.05 25.67 4.25
C ILE A 936 36.82 25.96 2.97
N GLY A 937 36.12 26.21 1.87
CA GLY A 937 36.74 26.40 0.59
C GLY A 937 35.83 26.17 -0.60
N SER A 938 36.45 25.98 -1.75
CA SER A 938 35.75 25.65 -2.99
C SER A 938 36.59 24.70 -3.84
N ILE A 939 35.92 24.01 -4.75
CA ILE A 939 36.55 23.22 -5.79
C ILE A 939 36.04 23.67 -7.15
N SER A 940 36.95 23.92 -8.07
CA SER A 940 36.64 24.51 -9.38
C SER A 940 37.28 23.75 -10.53
N LEU A 941 36.64 23.81 -11.70
CA LEU A 941 37.17 23.20 -12.90
C LEU A 941 38.31 24.06 -13.48
N PHE A 942 39.32 23.39 -14.03
CA PHE A 942 40.39 24.01 -14.83
C PHE A 942 40.79 23.14 -16.02
N GLY A 943 41.53 23.76 -16.94
CA GLY A 943 41.95 23.12 -18.18
C GLY A 943 40.84 23.13 -19.25
N SER A 944 41.09 22.47 -20.38
CA SER A 944 40.14 22.37 -21.52
C SER A 944 39.63 23.72 -22.04
N GLY A 945 40.39 24.81 -21.89
CA GLY A 945 39.99 26.15 -22.32
C GLY A 945 39.03 26.88 -21.37
N ILE A 946 38.72 26.33 -20.20
CA ILE A 946 37.85 26.98 -19.20
C ILE A 946 38.56 28.20 -18.60
N ASN A 947 38.08 29.40 -18.93
CA ASN A 947 38.62 30.67 -18.42
C ASN A 947 37.71 31.32 -17.36
N ASP A 948 36.40 31.03 -17.39
CA ASP A 948 35.41 31.46 -16.39
C ASP A 948 35.44 30.59 -15.13
N GLU A 949 34.96 31.12 -14.00
CA GLU A 949 34.92 30.37 -12.72
C GLU A 949 33.74 29.39 -12.68
N ARG A 950 34.05 28.09 -12.57
CA ARG A 950 33.07 26.99 -12.56
C ARG A 950 33.30 26.14 -11.31
N LYS A 951 32.58 26.41 -10.22
CA LYS A 951 32.92 25.88 -8.89
C LYS A 951 31.72 25.42 -8.07
N THR A 952 32.02 24.60 -7.06
CA THR A 952 31.10 24.25 -5.96
C THR A 952 31.83 24.40 -4.62
N LEU A 953 31.08 24.43 -3.53
CA LEU A 953 31.60 24.65 -2.18
C LEU A 953 32.23 23.38 -1.60
N LEU A 954 33.32 23.54 -0.87
CA LEU A 954 33.85 22.54 0.05
C LEU A 954 33.32 22.85 1.45
N THR A 955 32.70 21.85 2.07
CA THR A 955 32.24 21.90 3.46
C THR A 955 33.10 20.96 4.33
N ARG A 956 32.99 21.08 5.65
CA ARG A 956 33.66 20.12 6.56
C ARG A 956 33.13 18.70 6.43
N ASN A 957 31.89 18.53 5.96
CA ASN A 957 31.37 17.22 5.59
C ASN A 957 32.04 16.78 4.27
N PRO A 958 32.75 15.64 4.25
CA PRO A 958 33.49 15.22 3.06
C PRO A 958 32.59 14.84 1.87
N GLY A 959 33.17 14.78 0.67
CA GLY A 959 32.49 14.33 -0.55
C GLY A 959 32.28 15.41 -1.60
N ILE A 960 32.81 15.16 -2.80
CA ILE A 960 32.60 15.94 -4.02
C ILE A 960 32.46 14.99 -5.20
N THR A 961 31.36 15.15 -5.93
CA THR A 961 31.10 14.45 -7.20
C THR A 961 31.22 15.43 -8.36
N GLY A 962 31.77 15.01 -9.48
CA GLY A 962 31.89 15.84 -10.66
C GLY A 962 32.40 15.05 -11.86
N VAL A 963 32.72 15.76 -12.93
CA VAL A 963 33.13 15.12 -14.18
C VAL A 963 34.58 14.66 -14.12
N SER A 964 34.83 13.44 -14.56
CA SER A 964 36.17 12.85 -14.63
C SER A 964 36.91 13.29 -15.90
N ASN A 965 38.18 12.91 -16.01
CA ASN A 965 39.06 13.24 -17.14
C ASN A 965 39.25 14.74 -17.34
N MET A 966 39.31 15.50 -16.24
CA MET A 966 39.49 16.97 -16.24
C MET A 966 40.18 17.49 -14.98
N GLY A 967 40.53 18.78 -15.01
CA GLY A 967 41.20 19.48 -13.92
C GLY A 967 40.24 19.87 -12.81
N TRP A 968 40.53 19.46 -11.57
CA TRP A 968 39.84 19.88 -10.36
C TRP A 968 40.81 20.67 -9.49
N TYR A 969 40.52 21.91 -9.16
CA TYR A 969 41.37 22.74 -8.31
C TYR A 969 40.66 22.98 -6.98
N ALA A 970 41.22 22.46 -5.89
CA ALA A 970 40.69 22.59 -4.53
C ALA A 970 41.41 23.71 -3.79
N TYR A 971 40.65 24.70 -3.34
CA TYR A 971 41.13 25.85 -2.57
C TYR A 971 40.47 25.86 -1.19
N PHE A 972 41.29 25.83 -0.13
CA PHE A 972 40.83 25.85 1.26
C PHE A 972 40.99 27.26 1.85
N THR A 973 39.88 27.94 2.14
CA THR A 973 39.87 29.31 2.71
C THR A 973 40.44 29.37 4.12
N ILE A 974 40.34 28.26 4.87
CA ILE A 974 40.94 28.08 6.20
C ILE A 974 42.47 27.90 6.15
N GLY A 975 43.05 27.80 4.95
CA GLY A 975 44.43 27.41 4.72
C GLY A 975 44.53 25.95 4.25
N THR A 976 45.57 25.65 3.47
CA THR A 976 45.76 24.30 2.92
C THR A 976 46.40 23.38 3.96
N PRO A 977 45.81 22.21 4.27
CA PRO A 977 46.38 21.28 5.24
C PRO A 977 47.80 20.81 4.87
N ASN A 978 48.68 20.72 5.86
CA ASN A 978 50.01 20.13 5.70
C ASN A 978 49.95 18.59 5.63
N TYR A 979 48.84 18.00 6.06
CA TYR A 979 48.53 16.59 5.90
C TYR A 979 47.06 16.45 5.55
N LEU A 980 46.77 15.75 4.45
CA LEU A 980 45.41 15.37 4.08
C LEU A 980 45.40 14.00 3.40
N ARG A 981 44.29 13.30 3.55
CA ARG A 981 43.96 12.05 2.85
C ARG A 981 42.92 12.36 1.78
N ILE A 982 42.98 11.65 0.65
CA ILE A 982 41.95 11.71 -0.39
C ILE A 982 41.44 10.31 -0.63
N TRP A 983 40.19 10.06 -0.29
CA TRP A 983 39.53 8.82 -0.65
C TRP A 983 38.95 8.93 -2.06
N THR A 984 39.40 8.07 -2.97
CA THR A 984 38.85 7.97 -4.32
C THR A 984 37.68 6.99 -4.34
N ALA A 985 36.55 7.42 -3.75
CA ALA A 985 35.38 6.57 -3.56
C ALA A 985 34.83 6.03 -4.89
N GLN A 986 34.81 6.86 -5.94
CA GLN A 986 34.32 6.43 -7.26
C GLN A 986 35.16 7.07 -8.37
N ILE A 987 36.12 6.32 -8.92
CA ILE A 987 36.84 6.68 -10.15
C ILE A 987 36.87 5.44 -11.01
N ALA A 988 36.11 5.41 -12.11
CA ALA A 988 35.99 4.23 -12.95
C ALA A 988 37.35 3.82 -13.57
N PHE A 989 37.49 2.55 -13.93
CA PHE A 989 38.68 2.06 -14.63
C PHE A 989 38.94 2.87 -15.92
N GLY A 990 40.18 3.33 -16.09
CA GLY A 990 40.58 4.16 -17.23
C GLY A 990 40.23 5.65 -17.10
N GLU A 991 39.52 6.06 -16.06
CA GLU A 991 39.23 7.46 -15.77
C GLU A 991 40.17 8.03 -14.70
N TYR A 992 40.22 9.36 -14.61
CA TYR A 992 41.05 10.05 -13.61
C TYR A 992 40.46 11.40 -13.18
N ILE A 993 40.95 11.93 -12.06
CA ILE A 993 40.82 13.35 -11.71
C ILE A 993 42.20 13.99 -11.75
N PHE A 994 42.36 15.12 -12.46
CA PHE A 994 43.60 15.88 -12.46
C PHE A 994 43.51 16.98 -11.39
N LEU A 995 43.92 16.66 -10.18
CA LEU A 995 43.77 17.50 -9.00
C LEU A 995 44.91 18.52 -8.89
N ALA A 996 44.57 19.76 -8.56
CA ALA A 996 45.48 20.83 -8.18
C ALA A 996 45.14 21.36 -6.78
N ILE A 997 46.14 21.51 -5.90
CA ILE A 997 45.99 22.09 -4.55
C ILE A 997 47.08 23.14 -4.33
N PRO A 998 46.77 24.36 -3.85
CA PRO A 998 47.76 25.40 -3.65
C PRO A 998 48.64 25.12 -2.42
N TYR A 999 49.94 25.34 -2.54
CA TYR A 999 50.90 25.27 -1.44
C TYR A 999 51.92 26.41 -1.56
N PRO A 1000 52.54 26.87 -0.46
CA PRO A 1000 53.55 27.91 -0.55
C PRO A 1000 54.76 27.46 -1.38
N THR A 1001 55.40 28.38 -2.09
CA THR A 1001 56.63 28.10 -2.83
C THR A 1001 57.70 27.47 -1.94
N GLY A 1002 58.43 26.48 -2.47
CA GLY A 1002 59.43 25.70 -1.73
C GLY A 1002 58.86 24.52 -0.92
N THR A 1003 57.55 24.27 -0.97
CA THR A 1003 56.96 23.09 -0.32
C THR A 1003 57.47 21.79 -0.94
N THR A 1004 57.80 20.83 -0.10
CA THR A 1004 58.18 19.46 -0.45
C THR A 1004 57.09 18.49 -0.03
N PHE A 1005 56.98 17.34 -0.70
CA PHE A 1005 55.86 16.42 -0.52
C PHE A 1005 56.36 14.98 -0.33
N THR A 1006 55.71 14.25 0.58
CA THR A 1006 55.72 12.79 0.64
C THR A 1006 54.29 12.32 0.34
N ILE A 1007 54.12 11.60 -0.76
CA ILE A 1007 52.79 11.19 -1.24
C ILE A 1007 52.78 9.69 -1.48
N THR A 1008 51.78 9.01 -0.93
CA THR A 1008 51.53 7.59 -1.17
C THR A 1008 50.07 7.38 -1.56
N SER A 1009 49.78 6.32 -2.30
CA SER A 1009 48.42 5.79 -2.45
C SER A 1009 48.38 4.37 -1.90
N GLU A 1010 47.26 3.97 -1.31
CA GLU A 1010 47.10 2.66 -0.68
C GLU A 1010 45.64 2.19 -0.72
N TYR A 1011 45.47 0.88 -0.57
CA TYR A 1011 44.19 0.26 -0.30
C TYR A 1011 44.26 -0.37 1.09
N ASP A 1012 43.39 0.03 2.02
CA ASP A 1012 43.49 -0.35 3.44
C ASP A 1012 43.51 -1.88 3.67
N TYR A 1013 42.97 -2.67 2.74
CA TYR A 1013 42.88 -4.13 2.88
C TYR A 1013 43.95 -4.92 2.11
N SER A 1014 44.77 -4.29 1.26
CA SER A 1014 45.83 -4.98 0.54
C SER A 1014 46.98 -4.06 0.13
N ASN A 1015 48.19 -4.47 0.48
CA ASN A 1015 49.42 -3.80 0.06
C ASN A 1015 49.73 -3.96 -1.45
N GLN A 1016 48.98 -4.81 -2.17
CA GLN A 1016 49.17 -5.01 -3.61
C GLN A 1016 48.98 -3.73 -4.43
N TYR A 1017 48.15 -2.81 -3.94
CA TYR A 1017 47.77 -1.59 -4.64
C TYR A 1017 48.37 -0.33 -4.00
N THR A 1018 49.43 -0.52 -3.20
CA THR A 1018 50.15 0.56 -2.52
C THR A 1018 51.30 1.07 -3.37
N TYR A 1019 51.36 2.39 -3.57
CA TYR A 1019 52.37 3.05 -4.39
C TYR A 1019 52.91 4.30 -3.70
N THR A 1020 54.22 4.54 -3.84
CA THR A 1020 54.81 5.86 -3.59
C THR A 1020 54.66 6.72 -4.85
N ILE A 1021 54.13 7.93 -4.71
CA ILE A 1021 53.91 8.86 -5.82
C ILE A 1021 55.14 9.77 -5.92
N THR A 1022 55.84 9.72 -7.06
CA THR A 1022 57.16 10.38 -7.21
C THR A 1022 57.09 11.67 -8.02
N LYS A 1023 58.00 12.60 -7.79
CA LYS A 1023 58.05 13.86 -8.54
C LYS A 1023 58.38 13.64 -10.03
N THR A 1024 57.71 14.37 -10.93
CA THR A 1024 58.01 14.44 -12.37
C THR A 1024 58.38 15.87 -12.82
N THR A 1025 58.53 16.11 -14.12
CA THR A 1025 59.09 17.35 -14.71
C THR A 1025 58.08 18.47 -14.97
N SER A 1026 56.79 18.17 -15.14
CA SER A 1026 55.75 19.16 -15.43
C SER A 1026 54.35 18.69 -15.07
N ALA A 1027 53.40 19.61 -14.97
CA ALA A 1027 51.98 19.32 -14.76
C ALA A 1027 51.39 18.48 -15.91
N LEU A 1028 51.83 18.74 -17.15
CA LEU A 1028 51.45 17.95 -18.32
C LEU A 1028 51.95 16.49 -18.21
N ALA A 1029 53.17 16.29 -17.71
CA ALA A 1029 53.71 14.94 -17.49
C ALA A 1029 52.92 14.17 -16.41
N VAL A 1030 52.36 14.85 -15.40
CA VAL A 1030 51.43 14.22 -14.44
C VAL A 1030 50.13 13.80 -15.13
N LYS A 1031 49.50 14.70 -15.90
CA LYS A 1031 48.24 14.43 -16.60
C LYS A 1031 48.36 13.27 -17.60
N GLN A 1032 49.46 13.21 -18.35
CA GLN A 1032 49.76 12.13 -19.31
C GLN A 1032 50.28 10.85 -18.65
N GLY A 1033 50.70 10.92 -17.38
CA GLY A 1033 51.25 9.80 -16.63
C GLY A 1033 50.23 8.75 -16.20
N ASN A 1034 50.70 7.75 -15.46
CA ASN A 1034 49.91 6.61 -14.99
C ASN A 1034 49.29 6.78 -13.59
N GLY A 1035 49.33 8.00 -13.03
CA GLY A 1035 48.85 8.29 -11.67
C GLY A 1035 49.87 8.07 -10.55
N LYS A 1036 51.08 7.58 -10.85
CA LYS A 1036 52.16 7.37 -9.87
C LYS A 1036 53.16 8.53 -9.78
N GLN A 1037 52.79 9.68 -10.34
CA GLN A 1037 53.64 10.87 -10.41
C GLN A 1037 52.92 12.12 -9.89
N TYR A 1038 53.67 13.06 -9.33
CA TYR A 1038 53.20 14.40 -8.94
C TYR A 1038 54.13 15.49 -9.49
N TYR A 1039 53.63 16.72 -9.60
CA TYR A 1039 54.43 17.89 -9.93
C TYR A 1039 54.04 19.07 -9.05
N PHE A 1040 55.00 19.90 -8.67
CA PHE A 1040 54.75 21.14 -7.95
C PHE A 1040 55.40 22.28 -8.73
N ASP A 1041 54.60 23.23 -9.20
CA ASP A 1041 55.07 24.35 -10.06
C ASP A 1041 55.55 25.57 -9.26
N GLY A 1042 55.54 25.48 -7.93
CA GLY A 1042 55.83 26.59 -7.01
C GLY A 1042 54.58 27.22 -6.41
N THR A 1043 53.40 26.95 -6.95
CA THR A 1043 52.09 27.41 -6.49
C THR A 1043 51.13 26.24 -6.26
N HIS A 1044 51.04 25.28 -7.19
CA HIS A 1044 50.09 24.17 -7.20
C HIS A 1044 50.78 22.81 -7.16
N LEU A 1045 50.32 21.94 -6.26
CA LEU A 1045 50.58 20.50 -6.32
C LEU A 1045 49.60 19.88 -7.32
N PHE A 1046 50.12 19.26 -8.37
CA PHE A 1046 49.36 18.51 -9.37
C PHE A 1046 49.46 17.01 -9.11
N LEU A 1047 48.31 16.34 -9.09
CA LEU A 1047 48.15 14.89 -8.96
C LEU A 1047 47.17 14.36 -10.01
N LYS A 1048 47.45 13.17 -10.54
CA LYS A 1048 46.48 12.41 -11.32
C LYS A 1048 45.93 11.30 -10.44
N LEU A 1049 44.74 11.52 -9.89
CA LEU A 1049 44.06 10.55 -9.04
C LEU A 1049 43.44 9.47 -9.92
N VAL A 1050 43.78 8.22 -9.63
CA VAL A 1050 43.21 7.01 -10.23
C VAL A 1050 42.97 6.01 -9.10
N ASN A 1051 41.94 5.19 -9.22
CA ASN A 1051 41.76 4.08 -8.29
C ASN A 1051 42.45 2.83 -8.87
N PHE A 1052 43.63 2.49 -8.36
CA PHE A 1052 44.42 1.37 -8.86
C PHE A 1052 43.84 -0.01 -8.51
N MET A 1053 42.81 -0.09 -7.65
CA MET A 1053 42.05 -1.32 -7.42
C MET A 1053 41.27 -1.76 -8.65
N ASN A 1054 40.79 -0.79 -9.43
CA ASN A 1054 39.91 -1.07 -10.56
C ASN A 1054 40.72 -1.69 -11.69
N THR A 1055 40.17 -2.76 -12.27
CA THR A 1055 40.76 -3.59 -13.33
C THR A 1055 39.95 -3.55 -14.62
N GLY A 1056 38.75 -2.96 -14.60
CA GLY A 1056 37.81 -2.96 -15.71
C GLY A 1056 36.92 -4.20 -15.77
N GLY A 1057 36.88 -4.99 -14.69
CA GLY A 1057 36.02 -6.16 -14.56
C GLY A 1057 34.53 -5.81 -14.59
N SER A 1058 33.69 -6.77 -15.00
CA SER A 1058 32.23 -6.55 -15.07
C SER A 1058 31.57 -6.41 -13.69
N TRP A 1059 32.22 -6.91 -12.63
CA TRP A 1059 31.76 -6.80 -11.24
C TRP A 1059 32.06 -5.43 -10.62
N GLU A 1060 32.70 -4.52 -11.34
CA GLU A 1060 33.06 -3.18 -10.84
C GLU A 1060 31.99 -2.11 -11.15
N SER A 1061 30.85 -2.55 -11.68
CA SER A 1061 29.75 -1.69 -12.06
C SER A 1061 28.43 -2.45 -12.04
N PHE A 1062 27.37 -1.76 -11.64
CA PHE A 1062 26.02 -2.21 -11.90
C PHE A 1062 25.64 -1.93 -13.36
N ASP A 1063 25.46 -3.02 -14.12
CA ASP A 1063 25.15 -2.97 -15.56
C ASP A 1063 23.74 -3.49 -15.85
N ARG A 1064 22.90 -2.64 -16.43
CA ARG A 1064 21.60 -3.01 -17.01
C ARG A 1064 21.37 -2.25 -18.30
N VAL A 1065 20.77 -2.90 -19.30
CA VAL A 1065 20.40 -2.31 -20.61
C VAL A 1065 21.52 -1.51 -21.31
N GLY A 1066 22.79 -1.90 -21.08
CA GLY A 1066 23.97 -1.23 -21.63
C GLY A 1066 24.31 0.10 -20.94
N ILE A 1067 23.76 0.35 -19.75
CA ILE A 1067 24.14 1.45 -18.86
C ILE A 1067 24.93 0.85 -17.71
N LYS A 1068 26.12 1.42 -17.46
CA LYS A 1068 27.01 1.02 -16.38
C LYS A 1068 27.12 2.16 -15.37
N ILE A 1069 26.81 1.85 -14.12
CA ILE A 1069 27.06 2.71 -12.97
C ILE A 1069 28.27 2.12 -12.24
N PRO A 1070 29.43 2.79 -12.20
CA PRO A 1070 30.59 2.30 -11.48
C PRO A 1070 30.31 2.13 -9.99
N ASP A 1071 30.90 1.11 -9.37
CA ASP A 1071 30.75 0.90 -7.93
C ASP A 1071 31.47 1.95 -7.11
N VAL A 1072 30.97 2.15 -5.90
CA VAL A 1072 31.59 3.03 -4.91
C VAL A 1072 32.44 2.15 -3.99
N TYR A 1073 33.75 2.31 -4.10
CA TYR A 1073 34.73 1.50 -3.38
C TYR A 1073 35.16 2.15 -2.08
N TRP A 1074 35.17 1.37 -1.03
CA TRP A 1074 35.70 1.79 0.26
C TRP A 1074 37.23 1.84 0.24
N THR A 1075 37.78 2.90 0.84
CA THR A 1075 39.16 2.99 1.35
C THR A 1075 40.31 2.82 0.34
N TYR A 1076 40.19 3.33 -0.90
CA TYR A 1076 41.37 3.62 -1.72
C TYR A 1076 41.84 5.06 -1.48
N ILE A 1077 43.01 5.25 -0.88
CA ILE A 1077 43.40 6.50 -0.25
C ILE A 1077 44.71 7.02 -0.81
N TYR A 1078 44.77 8.32 -1.12
CA TYR A 1078 46.03 9.05 -1.29
C TYR A 1078 46.37 9.78 0.02
N ASN A 1079 47.59 9.60 0.53
CA ASN A 1079 48.14 10.35 1.65
C ASN A 1079 49.07 11.43 1.12
N ILE A 1080 48.83 12.69 1.49
CA ILE A 1080 49.65 13.83 1.08
C ILE A 1080 50.21 14.49 2.33
N ARG A 1081 51.52 14.39 2.55
CA ARG A 1081 52.26 15.15 3.58
C ARG A 1081 53.09 16.22 2.91
N ALA A 1082 52.88 17.47 3.29
CA ALA A 1082 53.54 18.65 2.77
C ALA A 1082 54.41 19.29 3.86
N THR A 1083 55.64 19.67 3.52
CA THR A 1083 56.59 20.30 4.44
C THR A 1083 57.23 21.52 3.77
N ASN A 1084 57.14 22.67 4.44
CA ASN A 1084 57.77 23.92 4.02
C ASN A 1084 58.50 24.55 5.21
N THR A 1085 59.81 24.72 5.11
CA THR A 1085 60.64 25.28 6.19
C THR A 1085 60.67 26.81 6.19
N ALA A 1086 60.40 27.45 5.05
CA ALA A 1086 60.39 28.91 4.90
C ALA A 1086 59.05 29.54 5.32
N LYS A 1087 57.94 28.84 5.07
CA LYS A 1087 56.59 29.20 5.50
C LYS A 1087 55.95 27.99 6.21
N PRO A 1088 56.35 27.70 7.46
CA PRO A 1088 55.82 26.55 8.20
C PRO A 1088 54.30 26.67 8.40
N SER A 1089 53.63 25.52 8.41
CA SER A 1089 52.20 25.46 8.68
C SER A 1089 51.89 25.90 10.11
N VAL A 1090 50.82 26.68 10.30
CA VAL A 1090 50.30 27.08 11.62
C VAL A 1090 49.10 26.20 11.94
N ASN A 1091 49.14 25.53 13.11
CA ASN A 1091 48.09 24.56 13.52
C ASN A 1091 47.78 23.48 12.47
N GLY A 1092 48.77 23.09 11.66
CA GLY A 1092 48.60 22.11 10.58
C GLY A 1092 48.17 22.69 9.23
N TYR A 1093 48.01 24.00 9.08
CA TYR A 1093 47.55 24.63 7.83
C TYR A 1093 48.53 25.68 7.29
N PHE A 1094 48.69 25.75 5.98
CA PHE A 1094 49.37 26.84 5.28
C PHE A 1094 48.37 27.96 4.99
N LEU A 1095 48.49 29.08 5.72
CA LEU A 1095 47.56 30.19 5.68
C LEU A 1095 47.91 31.22 4.58
N ASN A 1096 46.94 32.07 4.20
CA ASN A 1096 47.10 33.21 3.30
C ASN A 1096 47.69 32.84 1.91
N LEU A 1097 47.30 31.68 1.38
CA LEU A 1097 47.63 31.30 0.01
C LEU A 1097 46.69 32.01 -0.97
N PRO A 1098 47.19 32.48 -2.12
CA PRO A 1098 46.34 33.15 -3.09
C PRO A 1098 45.44 32.14 -3.81
N ASP A 1099 44.19 32.53 -4.06
CA ASP A 1099 43.26 31.74 -4.86
C ASP A 1099 43.50 31.96 -6.36
N VAL A 1100 44.49 31.25 -6.91
CA VAL A 1100 44.86 31.34 -8.33
C VAL A 1100 44.60 30.00 -8.97
N ARG A 1101 43.72 29.92 -9.97
CA ARG A 1101 43.47 28.65 -10.68
C ARG A 1101 44.64 28.30 -11.62
N PRO A 1102 44.92 27.01 -11.86
CA PRO A 1102 45.88 26.60 -12.88
C PRO A 1102 45.49 27.10 -14.29
N SER A 1103 46.45 27.12 -15.21
CA SER A 1103 46.22 27.53 -16.60
C SER A 1103 45.08 26.75 -17.25
N SER A 1104 44.22 27.43 -18.01
CA SER A 1104 43.16 26.83 -18.83
C SER A 1104 43.68 25.99 -19.99
N THR A 1105 44.97 26.11 -20.33
CA THR A 1105 45.64 25.34 -21.40
C THR A 1105 46.21 23.99 -20.93
N LEU A 1106 46.23 23.71 -19.62
CA LEU A 1106 46.65 22.43 -19.05
C LEU A 1106 45.62 21.33 -19.29
#